data_AF-A0A974S392-F1
#
_entry.id   AF-A0A974S392-F1
#
_cell.length_a   1.000
_cell.length_b   1.000
_cell.length_c   1.000
_cell.angle_alpha   90.00
_cell.angle_beta   90.00
_cell.angle_gamma   90.00
#
_symmetry.space_group_name_H-M   'P 1'
#
loop_
_entity.id
_entity.type
_entity.pdbx_description
1 polymer ?
#
loop_
_entity_poly.entity_id
_entity_poly.type
_entity_poly.pdbx_seq_one_letter_code
_entity_poly.pdbx_strand_id
1 'polypeptide(L)'
;MPKVKVDGVEVEVPAGATVLQACEIAGKEIPRFCYHERLSIAGNCRMCLVEVKPGPPKPQASCALPAADNQEIFTNTPMVKNAREGIMEFLLINHPLDCPICDQGGECDLQDQSVAYGRGQSRYAENKRAVTEKYMGPIVKTIMTRCIQCTRCIRFAEEVSGVEEIGAIYRGEDMQITSYLENAVKSELSGNVVDLCPVGALTSKPYAFEARPWELKKTLTIDVMDAVGTNIRLDSRGRQVLRALPVINEDVNEEWASDKTRHAVDGLVRGRLDTPYVRVNGKLQKATWDEAFAAIKAVDAGDSVAAVHGDLVDCETLYAAKALLASMGSTLLEGRQTGMDYDATNIAAVNFNTTIAGTEDADVILLVGTNVRWEAPLVNTRIRKAIKKGAKVFAIGPETDLTYKAEWIGSDLALLGNLPDAVTEAFKDAKAPMVIVGGAALKGGHGAALALATSLNLVRDGWNGFNVLHMAASRMGGLMLGWAQKGGIADVAAAKPKLTFFLGADEVDFSAFSGSFKVFIGHHGDRGAAQADVILPGASYAEKSGTWVNLEGRVQRGERAVFPPGDAREDWTILRALSAVLGKTLPFDTIDELRAAMGGDTPNLATLGLKTFAWNPPALGETGSGELSGYPIKDFYLTNAICRASPTMQRCSAELIHGEDYAEAAE
;
A
#
# COMPACT_ATOMS: atom_id res chain seq x y z
N MET A 1 -11.87 -28.51 -19.12
CA MET A 1 -10.59 -28.28 -18.42
C MET A 1 -9.61 -29.30 -18.99
N PRO A 2 -8.46 -28.88 -19.53
CA PRO A 2 -7.50 -29.83 -20.09
C PRO A 2 -6.98 -30.84 -19.05
N LYS A 3 -6.88 -32.11 -19.44
CA LYS A 3 -6.23 -33.16 -18.64
C LYS A 3 -4.85 -33.47 -19.20
N VAL A 4 -3.83 -33.27 -18.36
CA VAL A 4 -2.42 -33.47 -18.69
C VAL A 4 -1.75 -34.38 -17.67
N LYS A 5 -0.61 -34.95 -18.05
CA LYS A 5 0.18 -35.84 -17.18
C LYS A 5 1.58 -35.28 -17.00
N VAL A 6 1.92 -34.83 -15.80
CA VAL A 6 3.23 -34.23 -15.46
C VAL A 6 4.06 -35.26 -14.69
N ASP A 7 5.17 -35.74 -15.27
CA ASP A 7 6.04 -36.77 -14.69
C ASP A 7 5.27 -38.00 -14.16
N GLY A 8 4.19 -38.38 -14.84
CA GLY A 8 3.34 -39.49 -14.42
C GLY A 8 2.10 -39.10 -13.60
N VAL A 9 2.04 -37.87 -13.08
CA VAL A 9 0.92 -37.35 -12.27
C VAL A 9 -0.14 -36.75 -13.18
N GLU A 10 -1.35 -37.30 -13.16
CA GLU A 10 -2.48 -36.71 -13.88
C GLU A 10 -3.03 -35.50 -13.14
N VAL A 11 -3.17 -34.38 -13.85
CA VAL A 11 -3.75 -33.13 -13.32
C VAL A 11 -4.73 -32.55 -14.33
N GLU A 12 -5.78 -31.93 -13.78
CA GLU A 12 -6.77 -31.19 -14.55
C GLU A 12 -6.55 -29.69 -14.30
N VAL A 13 -6.44 -28.92 -15.38
CA VAL A 13 -6.08 -27.50 -15.31
C VAL A 13 -7.17 -26.59 -15.90
N PRO A 14 -7.26 -25.32 -15.47
CA PRO A 14 -8.16 -24.36 -16.10
C PRO A 14 -7.90 -24.21 -17.60
N ALA A 15 -8.94 -23.92 -18.38
CA ALA A 15 -8.76 -23.65 -19.81
C ALA A 15 -7.88 -22.40 -20.00
N GLY A 16 -6.91 -22.47 -20.91
CA GLY A 16 -5.93 -21.40 -21.14
C GLY A 16 -4.72 -21.43 -20.20
N ALA A 17 -4.65 -22.34 -19.23
CA ALA A 17 -3.47 -22.53 -18.41
C ALA A 17 -2.25 -22.93 -19.27
N THR A 18 -1.07 -22.51 -18.84
CA THR A 18 0.21 -22.88 -19.46
C THR A 18 0.70 -24.22 -18.94
N VAL A 19 1.63 -24.86 -19.66
CA VAL A 19 2.33 -26.06 -19.19
C VAL A 19 3.09 -25.80 -17.89
N LEU A 20 3.61 -24.58 -17.67
CA LEU A 20 4.24 -24.19 -16.42
C LEU A 20 3.26 -24.26 -15.25
N GLN A 21 2.08 -23.66 -15.39
CA GLN A 21 1.03 -23.69 -14.36
C GLN A 21 0.51 -25.11 -14.13
N ALA A 22 0.44 -25.93 -15.17
CA ALA A 22 0.11 -27.35 -15.02
C ALA A 22 1.16 -28.10 -14.19
N CYS A 23 2.44 -27.79 -14.37
CA CYS A 23 3.52 -28.33 -13.55
C CYS A 23 3.38 -27.88 -12.08
N GLU A 24 3.08 -26.61 -11.83
CA GLU A 24 2.87 -26.08 -10.47
C GLU A 24 1.71 -26.79 -9.76
N ILE A 25 0.57 -27.00 -10.45
CA ILE A 25 -0.57 -27.78 -9.93
C ILE A 25 -0.17 -29.23 -9.62
N ALA A 26 0.72 -29.82 -10.42
CA ALA A 26 1.28 -31.16 -10.18
C ALA A 26 2.38 -31.19 -9.09
N GLY A 27 2.67 -30.06 -8.42
CA GLY A 27 3.72 -29.96 -7.41
C GLY A 27 5.14 -30.01 -7.99
N LYS A 28 5.31 -29.66 -9.26
CA LYS A 28 6.61 -29.59 -9.96
C LYS A 28 7.01 -28.15 -10.17
N GLU A 29 8.08 -27.75 -9.49
CA GLU A 29 8.67 -26.43 -9.67
C GLU A 29 9.53 -26.39 -10.96
N ILE A 30 9.26 -25.43 -11.83
CA ILE A 30 9.99 -25.22 -13.07
C ILE A 30 10.82 -23.92 -12.95
N PRO A 31 12.14 -23.95 -13.20
CA PRO A 31 12.97 -22.76 -13.09
C PRO A 31 12.57 -21.69 -14.11
N ARG A 32 12.57 -20.44 -13.66
CA ARG A 32 12.04 -19.29 -14.41
C ARG A 32 12.82 -18.02 -14.09
N PHE A 33 12.99 -17.18 -15.12
CA PHE A 33 13.56 -15.83 -14.97
C PHE A 33 12.66 -14.73 -15.54
N CYS A 34 12.06 -14.95 -16.72
CA CYS A 34 11.20 -13.95 -17.34
C CYS A 34 9.72 -14.13 -17.01
N TYR A 35 9.28 -15.35 -16.71
CA TYR A 35 7.89 -15.60 -16.35
C TYR A 35 7.59 -14.96 -14.99
N HIS A 36 6.45 -14.32 -14.89
CA HIS A 36 5.90 -13.76 -13.66
C HIS A 36 4.38 -13.85 -13.77
N GLU A 37 3.70 -14.31 -12.73
CA GLU A 37 2.29 -14.67 -12.74
C GLU A 37 1.37 -13.46 -12.98
N ARG A 38 1.88 -12.26 -12.72
CA ARG A 38 1.17 -10.98 -12.88
C ARG A 38 1.62 -10.15 -14.09
N LEU A 39 2.51 -10.66 -14.93
CA LEU A 39 2.98 -9.99 -16.15
C LEU A 39 2.66 -10.82 -17.39
N SER A 40 2.62 -10.19 -18.55
CA SER A 40 2.47 -10.90 -19.83
C SER A 40 3.57 -11.92 -20.05
N ILE A 41 3.27 -12.98 -20.82
CA ILE A 41 4.22 -14.04 -21.11
C ILE A 41 5.24 -13.56 -22.16
N ALA A 42 6.54 -13.57 -21.82
CA ALA A 42 7.61 -13.15 -22.73
C ALA A 42 8.34 -14.33 -23.42
N GLY A 43 8.88 -15.27 -22.65
CA GLY A 43 9.61 -16.43 -23.19
C GLY A 43 11.03 -16.14 -23.72
N ASN A 44 11.66 -15.03 -23.31
CA ASN A 44 13.01 -14.66 -23.78
C ASN A 44 14.15 -15.41 -23.05
N CYS A 45 13.99 -15.82 -21.79
CA CYS A 45 15.07 -16.46 -21.02
C CYS A 45 15.28 -17.96 -21.30
N ARG A 46 14.24 -18.67 -21.77
CA ARG A 46 14.25 -20.12 -22.06
C ARG A 46 14.66 -21.05 -20.89
N MET A 47 14.69 -20.59 -19.64
CA MET A 47 15.03 -21.46 -18.50
C MET A 47 13.94 -22.52 -18.20
N CYS A 48 12.68 -22.22 -18.53
CA CYS A 48 11.53 -23.07 -18.27
C CYS A 48 11.31 -24.19 -19.31
N LEU A 49 12.38 -24.61 -19.99
CA LEU A 49 12.29 -25.66 -21.00
C LEU A 49 11.89 -27.01 -20.38
N VAL A 50 10.90 -27.68 -20.97
CA VAL A 50 10.40 -29.01 -20.60
C VAL A 50 10.19 -29.88 -21.85
N GLU A 51 10.17 -31.20 -21.70
CA GLU A 51 9.83 -32.13 -22.78
C GLU A 51 8.32 -32.42 -22.74
N VAL A 52 7.65 -32.39 -23.89
CA VAL A 52 6.19 -32.62 -23.97
C VAL A 52 5.87 -33.57 -25.12
N LYS A 53 4.99 -34.54 -24.88
CA LYS A 53 4.43 -35.47 -25.87
C LYS A 53 2.90 -35.31 -25.96
N PRO A 54 2.30 -35.33 -27.16
CA PRO A 54 2.95 -35.24 -28.46
C PRO A 54 3.61 -33.86 -28.63
N GLY A 55 4.78 -33.83 -29.26
CA GLY A 55 5.55 -32.60 -29.44
C GLY A 55 6.75 -32.79 -30.36
N PRO A 56 7.35 -31.70 -30.85
CA PRO A 56 8.56 -31.79 -31.66
C PRO A 56 9.71 -32.39 -30.84
N PRO A 57 10.75 -32.96 -31.49
CA PRO A 57 11.92 -33.54 -30.83
C PRO A 57 12.88 -32.45 -30.29
N LYS A 58 12.33 -31.44 -29.59
CA LYS A 58 13.04 -30.35 -28.93
C LYS A 58 12.27 -29.92 -27.69
N PRO A 59 12.95 -29.45 -26.63
CA PRO A 59 12.26 -28.96 -25.44
C PRO A 59 11.45 -27.70 -25.77
N GLN A 60 10.34 -27.51 -25.08
CA GLN A 60 9.39 -26.42 -25.29
C GLN A 60 9.35 -25.51 -24.06
N ALA A 61 9.14 -24.21 -24.28
CA ALA A 61 9.07 -23.24 -23.19
C ALA A 61 7.72 -23.38 -22.46
N SER A 62 7.75 -23.93 -21.23
CA SER A 62 6.52 -24.24 -20.48
C SER A 62 5.68 -23.01 -20.18
N CYS A 63 6.30 -21.84 -20.05
CA CYS A 63 5.60 -20.60 -19.71
C CYS A 63 4.70 -20.04 -20.82
N ALA A 64 4.91 -20.45 -22.07
CA ALA A 64 4.15 -19.96 -23.23
C ALA A 64 3.35 -21.06 -23.93
N LEU A 65 3.69 -22.32 -23.69
CA LEU A 65 2.98 -23.46 -24.25
C LEU A 65 1.65 -23.66 -23.50
N PRO A 66 0.49 -23.56 -24.17
CA PRO A 66 -0.79 -23.87 -23.56
C PRO A 66 -0.90 -25.35 -23.20
N ALA A 67 -1.48 -25.64 -22.03
CA ALA A 67 -1.84 -26.98 -21.63
C ALA A 67 -3.02 -27.47 -22.48
N ALA A 68 -2.89 -28.67 -23.05
CA ALA A 68 -3.88 -29.29 -23.92
C ALA A 68 -4.10 -30.76 -23.56
N ASP A 69 -5.29 -31.28 -23.85
CA ASP A 69 -5.65 -32.66 -23.52
C ASP A 69 -4.64 -33.68 -24.06
N ASN A 70 -4.35 -34.69 -23.25
CA ASN A 70 -3.43 -35.79 -23.56
C ASN A 70 -1.96 -35.37 -23.75
N GLN A 71 -1.56 -34.20 -23.22
CA GLN A 71 -0.14 -33.87 -23.09
C GLN A 71 0.50 -34.66 -21.94
N GLU A 72 1.60 -35.35 -22.23
CA GLU A 72 2.55 -35.85 -21.23
C GLU A 72 3.74 -34.90 -21.15
N ILE A 73 3.95 -34.30 -19.98
CA ILE A 73 4.99 -33.33 -19.69
C ILE A 73 6.05 -34.01 -18.83
N PHE A 74 7.30 -33.92 -19.23
CA PHE A 74 8.44 -34.45 -18.49
C PHE A 74 9.37 -33.31 -18.09
N THR A 75 9.66 -33.20 -16.80
CA THR A 75 10.39 -32.05 -16.22
C THR A 75 11.83 -32.38 -15.84
N ASN A 76 12.23 -33.65 -15.92
CA ASN A 76 13.48 -34.17 -15.39
C ASN A 76 14.25 -35.11 -16.34
N THR A 77 13.89 -35.15 -17.63
CA THR A 77 14.59 -36.00 -18.61
C THR A 77 16.02 -35.49 -18.86
N PRO A 78 16.93 -36.33 -19.40
CA PRO A 78 18.26 -35.87 -19.80
C PRO A 78 18.22 -34.70 -20.79
N MET A 79 17.21 -34.64 -21.67
CA MET A 79 17.01 -33.52 -22.59
C MET A 79 16.73 -32.22 -21.83
N VAL A 80 15.83 -32.25 -20.85
CA VAL A 80 15.46 -31.09 -20.03
C VAL A 80 16.64 -30.62 -19.18
N LYS A 81 17.35 -31.56 -18.56
CA LYS A 81 18.55 -31.24 -17.76
C LYS A 81 19.61 -30.55 -18.61
N ASN A 82 19.96 -31.13 -19.78
CA ASN A 82 20.93 -30.54 -20.69
C ASN A 82 20.51 -29.16 -21.20
N ALA A 83 19.21 -28.95 -21.46
CA ALA A 83 18.68 -27.66 -21.88
C ALA A 83 18.83 -26.59 -20.78
N ARG A 84 18.47 -26.91 -19.53
CA ARG A 84 18.59 -25.99 -18.39
C ARG A 84 20.04 -25.65 -18.09
N GLU A 85 20.93 -26.65 -18.08
CA GLU A 85 22.38 -26.45 -17.93
C GLU A 85 22.94 -25.53 -19.01
N GLY A 86 22.54 -25.72 -20.27
CA GLY A 86 22.99 -24.89 -21.38
C GLY A 86 22.48 -23.45 -21.30
N ILE A 87 21.21 -23.24 -20.95
CA ILE A 87 20.66 -21.89 -20.75
C ILE A 87 21.31 -21.18 -19.57
N MET A 88 21.51 -21.88 -18.45
CA MET A 88 22.22 -21.33 -17.30
C MET A 88 23.65 -20.92 -17.66
N GLU A 89 24.35 -21.72 -18.47
CA GLU A 89 25.67 -21.36 -19.00
C GLU A 89 25.59 -20.05 -19.81
N PHE A 90 24.64 -19.91 -20.75
CA PHE A 90 24.47 -18.66 -21.52
C PHE A 90 24.17 -17.44 -20.65
N LEU A 91 23.35 -17.59 -19.61
CA LEU A 91 23.04 -16.51 -18.67
C LEU A 91 24.28 -16.06 -17.90
N LEU A 92 25.16 -16.98 -17.53
CA LEU A 92 26.37 -16.70 -16.73
C LEU A 92 27.59 -16.27 -17.57
N ILE A 93 27.60 -16.54 -18.89
CA ILE A 93 28.71 -16.18 -19.79
C ILE A 93 29.07 -14.71 -19.67
N ASN A 94 28.09 -13.81 -19.75
CA ASN A 94 28.28 -12.37 -19.72
C ASN A 94 27.86 -11.72 -18.38
N HIS A 95 27.49 -12.53 -17.38
CA HIS A 95 27.18 -12.03 -16.03
C HIS A 95 28.46 -11.78 -15.23
N PRO A 96 28.58 -10.66 -14.49
CA PRO A 96 29.79 -10.31 -13.75
C PRO A 96 29.91 -11.15 -12.48
N LEU A 97 31.14 -11.27 -11.95
CA LEU A 97 31.42 -12.01 -10.71
C LEU A 97 31.18 -11.15 -9.47
N ASP A 98 30.03 -10.50 -9.43
CA ASP A 98 29.70 -9.48 -8.44
C ASP A 98 29.02 -10.04 -7.18
N CYS A 99 28.78 -11.35 -7.09
CA CYS A 99 28.01 -11.95 -5.98
C CYS A 99 28.40 -11.44 -4.58
N PRO A 100 29.68 -11.21 -4.23
CA PRO A 100 30.04 -10.65 -2.92
C PRO A 100 29.55 -9.21 -2.69
N ILE A 101 29.62 -8.37 -3.73
CA ILE A 101 29.24 -6.94 -3.70
C ILE A 101 27.81 -6.71 -4.20
N CYS A 102 27.08 -7.76 -4.53
CA CYS A 102 25.70 -7.69 -5.01
C CYS A 102 24.73 -7.74 -3.84
N ASP A 103 23.82 -6.77 -3.73
CA ASP A 103 22.82 -6.74 -2.65
C ASP A 103 21.81 -7.88 -2.71
N GLN A 104 21.55 -8.41 -3.91
CA GLN A 104 20.70 -9.58 -4.11
C GLN A 104 21.40 -10.89 -3.67
N GLY A 105 22.68 -10.86 -3.30
CA GLY A 105 23.41 -12.06 -2.88
C GLY A 105 22.73 -12.74 -1.70
N GLY A 106 22.34 -14.01 -1.86
CA GLY A 106 21.57 -14.79 -0.88
C GLY A 106 20.05 -14.77 -1.06
N GLU A 107 19.52 -13.97 -1.99
CA GLU A 107 18.11 -13.98 -2.41
C GLU A 107 17.98 -13.79 -3.93
N CYS A 108 18.95 -14.31 -4.68
CA CYS A 108 19.07 -14.14 -6.13
C CYS A 108 18.62 -15.42 -6.84
N ASP A 109 17.56 -15.34 -7.65
CA ASP A 109 17.08 -16.46 -8.47
C ASP A 109 18.21 -17.04 -9.34
N LEU A 110 19.09 -16.18 -9.90
CA LEU A 110 20.19 -16.64 -10.75
C LEU A 110 21.22 -17.44 -9.96
N GLN A 111 21.49 -17.05 -8.71
CA GLN A 111 22.38 -17.78 -7.83
C GLN A 111 21.78 -19.14 -7.47
N ASP A 112 20.55 -19.15 -6.98
CA ASP A 112 19.88 -20.36 -6.49
C ASP A 112 19.63 -21.37 -7.60
N GLN A 113 19.13 -20.89 -8.75
CA GLN A 113 18.89 -21.75 -9.91
C GLN A 113 20.20 -22.21 -10.59
N SER A 114 21.29 -21.46 -10.48
CA SER A 114 22.61 -21.92 -10.95
C SER A 114 23.13 -23.07 -10.09
N VAL A 115 22.98 -22.99 -8.77
CA VAL A 115 23.33 -24.08 -7.85
C VAL A 115 22.45 -25.31 -8.09
N ALA A 116 21.15 -25.11 -8.30
CA ALA A 116 20.19 -26.21 -8.44
C ALA A 116 20.19 -26.88 -9.84
N TYR A 117 20.35 -26.09 -10.90
CA TYR A 117 20.15 -26.54 -12.29
C TYR A 117 21.34 -26.29 -13.22
N GLY A 118 22.41 -25.66 -12.73
CA GLY A 118 23.63 -25.36 -13.50
C GLY A 118 24.69 -26.48 -13.48
N ARG A 119 25.81 -26.24 -14.17
CA ARG A 119 26.89 -27.23 -14.38
C ARG A 119 27.97 -27.22 -13.30
N GLY A 120 27.99 -26.22 -12.42
CA GLY A 120 28.99 -26.03 -11.37
C GLY A 120 30.37 -25.50 -11.83
N GLN A 121 30.66 -25.48 -13.13
CA GLN A 121 31.92 -24.94 -13.69
C GLN A 121 31.68 -24.14 -14.98
N SER A 122 32.50 -23.12 -15.22
CA SER A 122 32.49 -22.33 -16.46
C SER A 122 33.41 -22.96 -17.52
N ARG A 123 33.01 -22.85 -18.79
CA ARG A 123 33.88 -23.11 -19.95
C ARG A 123 34.21 -21.83 -20.73
N TYR A 124 33.63 -20.70 -20.32
CA TYR A 124 33.83 -19.41 -20.95
C TYR A 124 35.06 -18.72 -20.37
N ALA A 125 36.07 -18.50 -21.22
CA ALA A 125 37.37 -17.92 -20.86
C ALA A 125 37.63 -16.56 -21.54
N GLU A 126 36.65 -16.05 -22.30
CA GLU A 126 36.76 -14.78 -23.02
C GLU A 126 36.36 -13.59 -22.13
N ASN A 127 36.56 -12.38 -22.65
CA ASN A 127 36.13 -11.16 -21.98
C ASN A 127 34.61 -11.05 -21.95
N LYS A 128 34.07 -10.76 -20.76
CA LYS A 128 32.65 -10.48 -20.55
C LYS A 128 32.31 -9.08 -21.05
N ARG A 129 31.08 -8.88 -21.52
CA ARG A 129 30.57 -7.53 -21.77
C ARG A 129 30.46 -6.73 -20.46
N ALA A 130 30.55 -5.42 -20.57
CA ALA A 130 30.24 -4.47 -19.51
C ALA A 130 29.21 -3.46 -20.02
N VAL A 131 28.29 -3.05 -19.15
CA VAL A 131 27.24 -2.08 -19.48
C VAL A 131 27.36 -0.91 -18.52
N THR A 132 27.29 0.31 -19.06
CA THR A 132 27.31 1.52 -18.24
C THR A 132 26.06 1.59 -17.35
N GLU A 133 26.25 2.07 -16.12
CA GLU A 133 25.15 2.28 -15.20
C GLU A 133 24.20 3.36 -15.72
N LYS A 134 22.94 3.23 -15.34
CA LYS A 134 21.84 4.08 -15.82
C LYS A 134 21.17 4.76 -14.64
N TYR A 135 20.98 6.06 -14.70
CA TYR A 135 20.19 6.71 -13.67
C TYR A 135 18.71 6.37 -13.86
N MET A 136 18.10 5.78 -12.83
CA MET A 136 16.65 5.46 -12.79
C MET A 136 15.95 6.14 -11.61
N GLY A 137 16.58 7.15 -11.01
CA GLY A 137 16.01 7.95 -9.93
C GLY A 137 16.52 7.61 -8.53
N PRO A 138 15.84 8.14 -7.50
CA PRO A 138 16.28 8.02 -6.11
C PRO A 138 15.98 6.66 -5.47
N ILE A 139 15.11 5.85 -6.09
CA ILE A 139 14.63 4.57 -5.54
C ILE A 139 15.41 3.38 -6.09
N VAL A 140 15.64 3.34 -7.39
CA VAL A 140 16.18 2.18 -8.09
C VAL A 140 17.66 2.40 -8.39
N LYS A 141 18.54 1.64 -7.71
CA LYS A 141 19.96 1.56 -8.04
C LYS A 141 20.15 0.55 -9.17
N THR A 142 20.91 0.94 -10.19
CA THR A 142 21.15 0.10 -11.35
C THR A 142 22.60 -0.37 -11.43
N ILE A 143 22.79 -1.65 -11.72
CA ILE A 143 24.09 -2.21 -12.10
C ILE A 143 23.84 -3.10 -13.32
N MET A 144 23.78 -2.48 -14.50
CA MET A 144 23.22 -3.10 -15.71
C MET A 144 24.08 -4.22 -16.29
N THR A 145 25.36 -4.30 -15.93
CA THR A 145 26.21 -5.45 -16.27
C THR A 145 25.63 -6.76 -15.71
N ARG A 146 24.93 -6.71 -14.57
CA ARG A 146 24.24 -7.87 -13.97
C ARG A 146 22.93 -8.24 -14.68
N CYS A 147 22.39 -7.37 -15.52
CA CYS A 147 21.09 -7.60 -16.16
C CYS A 147 21.18 -8.76 -17.16
N ILE A 148 20.22 -9.69 -17.05
CA ILE A 148 20.03 -10.83 -17.96
C ILE A 148 18.96 -10.57 -19.03
N GLN A 149 18.50 -9.32 -19.14
CA GLN A 149 17.50 -8.85 -20.11
C GLN A 149 16.23 -9.72 -20.17
N CYS A 150 15.73 -10.12 -19.00
CA CYS A 150 14.49 -10.90 -18.87
C CYS A 150 13.21 -10.07 -19.15
N THR A 151 13.35 -8.75 -19.31
CA THR A 151 12.28 -7.76 -19.60
C THR A 151 11.11 -7.75 -18.61
N ARG A 152 11.29 -8.23 -17.36
CA ARG A 152 10.26 -8.11 -16.30
C ARG A 152 9.98 -6.65 -15.96
N CYS A 153 11.01 -5.83 -15.80
CA CYS A 153 10.86 -4.40 -15.48
C CYS A 153 10.10 -3.61 -16.56
N ILE A 154 10.39 -3.84 -17.85
CA ILE A 154 9.67 -3.20 -18.97
C ILE A 154 8.19 -3.55 -18.92
N ARG A 155 7.87 -4.85 -18.85
CA ARG A 155 6.48 -5.31 -18.79
C ARG A 155 5.76 -4.79 -17.56
N PHE A 156 6.40 -4.75 -16.40
CA PHE A 156 5.80 -4.14 -15.22
C PHE A 156 5.52 -2.65 -15.41
N ALA A 157 6.50 -1.90 -15.92
CA ALA A 157 6.39 -0.47 -16.17
C ALA A 157 5.15 -0.17 -17.03
N GLU A 158 5.04 -0.85 -18.17
CA GLU A 158 3.97 -0.68 -19.15
C GLU A 158 2.62 -1.25 -18.67
N GLU A 159 2.63 -2.47 -18.14
CA GLU A 159 1.41 -3.23 -17.93
C GLU A 159 0.75 -2.94 -16.58
N VAL A 160 1.52 -2.72 -15.52
CA VAL A 160 1.04 -2.59 -14.14
C VAL A 160 1.06 -1.14 -13.70
N SER A 161 2.24 -0.49 -13.69
CA SER A 161 2.33 0.93 -13.31
C SER A 161 1.82 1.87 -14.40
N GLY A 162 1.68 1.41 -15.63
CA GLY A 162 1.16 2.21 -16.74
C GLY A 162 2.05 3.37 -17.17
N VAL A 163 3.35 3.28 -16.93
CA VAL A 163 4.36 4.25 -17.38
C VAL A 163 5.26 3.64 -18.45
N GLU A 164 5.48 4.35 -19.54
CA GLU A 164 6.29 3.88 -20.68
C GLU A 164 7.74 4.38 -20.59
N GLU A 165 8.28 4.42 -19.37
CA GLU A 165 9.59 5.03 -19.12
C GLU A 165 10.75 4.04 -19.07
N ILE A 166 10.51 2.73 -19.02
CA ILE A 166 11.58 1.70 -19.06
C ILE A 166 11.48 0.93 -20.37
N GLY A 167 12.58 0.87 -21.12
CA GLY A 167 12.63 0.24 -22.44
C GLY A 167 13.91 -0.55 -22.70
N ALA A 168 13.95 -1.19 -23.87
CA ALA A 168 15.14 -1.86 -24.39
C ALA A 168 15.63 -1.13 -25.65
N ILE A 169 16.92 -0.80 -25.67
CA ILE A 169 17.60 -0.20 -26.82
C ILE A 169 18.66 -1.17 -27.38
N TYR A 170 19.11 -0.92 -28.61
CA TYR A 170 20.05 -1.77 -29.36
C TYR A 170 19.51 -3.20 -29.62
N ARG A 171 20.40 -4.12 -30.02
CA ARG A 171 20.07 -5.51 -30.40
C ARG A 171 21.23 -6.44 -30.10
N GLY A 172 20.94 -7.73 -29.87
CA GLY A 172 21.96 -8.76 -29.68
C GLY A 172 22.58 -8.66 -28.30
N GLU A 173 23.89 -8.85 -28.20
CA GLU A 173 24.60 -8.72 -26.92
C GLU A 173 24.70 -7.28 -26.41
N ASP A 174 24.59 -6.30 -27.32
CA ASP A 174 24.59 -4.86 -27.01
C ASP A 174 23.21 -4.35 -26.53
N MET A 175 22.19 -5.21 -26.48
CA MET A 175 20.86 -4.81 -26.01
C MET A 175 20.91 -4.38 -24.54
N GLN A 176 20.44 -3.16 -24.26
CA GLN A 176 20.46 -2.55 -22.93
C GLN A 176 19.06 -2.17 -22.47
N ILE A 177 18.78 -2.44 -21.19
CA ILE A 177 17.60 -1.93 -20.52
C ILE A 177 17.93 -0.54 -19.97
N THR A 178 17.12 0.45 -20.27
CA THR A 178 17.34 1.85 -19.86
C THR A 178 16.02 2.54 -19.57
N SER A 179 16.07 3.67 -18.87
CA SER A 179 14.94 4.59 -18.78
C SER A 179 14.90 5.56 -19.97
N TYR A 180 13.75 6.18 -20.22
CA TYR A 180 13.56 7.20 -21.25
C TYR A 180 14.48 8.39 -20.98
N LEU A 181 15.38 8.65 -21.94
CA LEU A 181 16.42 9.69 -21.84
C LEU A 181 17.31 9.60 -20.59
N GLU A 182 17.45 8.41 -19.98
CA GLU A 182 18.21 8.20 -18.73
C GLU A 182 17.74 9.09 -17.56
N ASN A 183 16.46 9.47 -17.57
CA ASN A 183 15.82 10.20 -16.48
C ASN A 183 15.32 9.24 -15.38
N ALA A 184 14.98 9.82 -14.23
CA ALA A 184 14.31 9.11 -13.15
C ALA A 184 12.97 8.53 -13.58
N VAL A 185 12.66 7.30 -13.13
CA VAL A 185 11.38 6.65 -13.41
C VAL A 185 10.29 7.28 -12.53
N LYS A 186 9.35 8.00 -13.15
CA LYS A 186 8.25 8.71 -12.50
C LYS A 186 7.02 7.83 -12.36
N SER A 187 7.06 6.93 -11.39
CA SER A 187 5.90 6.16 -10.95
C SER A 187 5.93 6.00 -9.44
N GLU A 188 4.74 6.02 -8.83
CA GLU A 188 4.50 5.69 -7.43
C GLU A 188 4.64 4.20 -7.11
N LEU A 189 4.89 3.37 -8.12
CA LEU A 189 5.09 1.92 -8.03
C LEU A 189 6.47 1.50 -8.57
N SER A 190 7.39 2.44 -8.79
CA SER A 190 8.67 2.17 -9.45
C SER A 190 9.54 1.16 -8.69
N GLY A 191 9.49 1.16 -7.36
CA GLY A 191 10.26 0.29 -6.48
C GLY A 191 9.93 -1.20 -6.60
N ASN A 192 8.77 -1.57 -7.16
CA ASN A 192 8.43 -2.97 -7.42
C ASN A 192 9.34 -3.64 -8.44
N VAL A 193 10.04 -2.87 -9.28
CA VAL A 193 11.01 -3.43 -10.24
C VAL A 193 12.20 -4.08 -9.54
N VAL A 194 12.49 -3.71 -8.29
CA VAL A 194 13.54 -4.31 -7.46
C VAL A 194 13.18 -5.75 -7.12
N ASP A 195 11.96 -6.00 -6.64
CA ASP A 195 11.49 -7.34 -6.29
C ASP A 195 11.32 -8.22 -7.53
N LEU A 196 10.87 -7.62 -8.63
CA LEU A 196 10.69 -8.31 -9.89
C LEU A 196 12.00 -8.77 -10.52
N CYS A 197 13.09 -8.06 -10.26
CA CYS A 197 14.37 -8.36 -10.87
C CYS A 197 14.91 -9.68 -10.30
N PRO A 198 15.05 -10.74 -11.10
CA PRO A 198 15.56 -12.02 -10.61
C PRO A 198 17.08 -11.99 -10.32
N VAL A 199 17.71 -10.83 -10.50
CA VAL A 199 19.15 -10.58 -10.37
C VAL A 199 19.34 -9.22 -9.71
N GLY A 200 20.51 -8.97 -9.13
CA GLY A 200 20.82 -7.67 -8.51
C GLY A 200 21.18 -6.55 -9.51
N ALA A 201 20.51 -6.49 -10.65
CA ALA A 201 20.68 -5.43 -11.65
C ALA A 201 19.83 -4.19 -11.32
N LEU A 202 18.66 -4.40 -10.71
CA LEU A 202 17.80 -3.35 -10.16
C LEU A 202 17.68 -3.64 -8.67
N THR A 203 18.22 -2.77 -7.84
CA THR A 203 18.24 -2.94 -6.38
C THR A 203 17.70 -1.68 -5.70
N SER A 204 17.29 -1.78 -4.44
CA SER A 204 16.80 -0.62 -3.69
C SER A 204 17.96 0.28 -3.31
N LYS A 205 18.01 1.50 -3.87
CA LYS A 205 19.05 2.49 -3.61
C LYS A 205 19.12 2.92 -2.13
N PRO A 206 18.00 3.17 -1.43
CA PRO A 206 18.02 3.48 0.01
C PRO A 206 18.56 2.36 0.91
N TYR A 207 18.50 1.11 0.45
CA TYR A 207 18.93 -0.08 1.20
C TYR A 207 20.32 -0.60 0.74
N ALA A 208 20.90 0.00 -0.29
CA ALA A 208 22.10 -0.53 -0.94
C ALA A 208 23.23 -0.71 0.07
N PHE A 209 23.77 -1.93 0.15
CA PHE A 209 24.86 -2.34 1.05
C PHE A 209 24.61 -2.25 2.56
N GLU A 210 23.39 -1.99 3.02
CA GLU A 210 23.08 -1.85 4.45
C GLU A 210 23.11 -3.19 5.21
N ALA A 211 22.62 -4.26 4.61
CA ALA A 211 22.57 -5.60 5.21
C ALA A 211 22.51 -6.72 4.16
N ARG A 212 22.53 -7.97 4.64
CA ARG A 212 22.31 -9.17 3.81
C ARG A 212 21.05 -9.92 4.23
N PRO A 213 20.37 -10.63 3.31
CA PRO A 213 19.07 -11.25 3.58
C PRO A 213 19.05 -12.23 4.75
N TRP A 214 20.16 -12.91 5.02
CA TRP A 214 20.30 -13.87 6.12
C TRP A 214 20.51 -13.23 7.51
N GLU A 215 20.80 -11.93 7.57
CA GLU A 215 20.96 -11.18 8.83
C GLU A 215 19.62 -10.64 9.37
N LEU A 216 18.57 -10.67 8.53
CA LEU A 216 17.34 -9.94 8.76
C LEU A 216 16.30 -10.79 9.49
N LYS A 217 15.73 -10.25 10.57
CA LYS A 217 14.50 -10.77 11.15
C LYS A 217 13.32 -10.30 10.32
N LYS A 218 12.58 -11.26 9.80
CA LYS A 218 11.39 -11.07 8.94
C LYS A 218 10.13 -11.05 9.81
N THR A 219 9.38 -9.95 9.79
CA THR A 219 8.14 -9.81 10.55
C THR A 219 6.99 -9.44 9.62
N LEU A 220 5.92 -10.25 9.60
CA LEU A 220 4.72 -9.96 8.81
C LEU A 220 3.91 -8.88 9.50
N THR A 221 3.49 -7.86 8.74
CA THR A 221 2.68 -6.76 9.26
C THR A 221 1.84 -6.12 8.14
N ILE A 222 1.16 -5.02 8.46
CA ILE A 222 0.26 -4.31 7.55
C ILE A 222 0.77 -2.89 7.36
N ASP A 223 0.74 -2.44 6.11
CA ASP A 223 1.05 -1.06 5.75
C ASP A 223 -0.02 -0.09 6.25
N VAL A 224 0.43 1.10 6.64
CA VAL A 224 -0.42 2.19 7.12
C VAL A 224 -0.27 3.48 6.31
N MET A 225 0.49 3.44 5.22
CA MET A 225 0.86 4.64 4.45
C MET A 225 -0.28 5.19 3.57
N ASP A 226 -1.31 4.37 3.33
CA ASP A 226 -2.59 4.71 2.69
C ASP A 226 -3.72 3.87 3.31
N ALA A 227 -4.93 3.90 2.75
CA ALA A 227 -6.05 3.09 3.24
C ALA A 227 -6.19 1.71 2.58
N VAL A 228 -5.24 1.28 1.72
CA VAL A 228 -5.33 -0.02 1.04
C VAL A 228 -5.06 -1.16 2.01
N GLY A 229 -4.20 -0.93 3.02
CA GLY A 229 -3.80 -1.96 3.98
C GLY A 229 -2.94 -3.03 3.32
N THR A 230 -1.94 -2.62 2.52
CA THR A 230 -1.01 -3.52 1.83
C THR A 230 -0.39 -4.51 2.81
N ASN A 231 -0.44 -5.81 2.48
CA ASN A 231 0.24 -6.83 3.28
C ASN A 231 1.75 -6.71 3.04
N ILE A 232 2.53 -6.57 4.11
CA ILE A 232 3.97 -6.36 4.01
C ILE A 232 4.75 -7.23 5.00
N ARG A 233 6.05 -7.31 4.73
CA ARG A 233 7.06 -7.89 5.61
C ARG A 233 8.09 -6.82 5.91
N LEU A 234 8.27 -6.51 7.18
CA LEU A 234 9.36 -5.66 7.65
C LEU A 234 10.57 -6.53 7.95
N ASP A 235 11.67 -6.24 7.26
CA ASP A 235 12.96 -6.89 7.49
C ASP A 235 13.80 -5.95 8.38
N SER A 236 14.17 -6.45 9.55
CA SER A 236 14.82 -5.66 10.60
C SER A 236 16.14 -6.27 11.05
N ARG A 237 17.07 -5.42 11.47
CA ARG A 237 18.34 -5.82 12.11
C ARG A 237 18.52 -4.99 13.39
N GLY A 238 18.56 -5.66 14.53
CA GLY A 238 18.60 -4.99 15.83
C GLY A 238 17.33 -4.18 16.09
N ARG A 239 17.48 -2.86 16.24
CA ARG A 239 16.37 -1.94 16.58
C ARG A 239 15.78 -1.20 15.38
N GLN A 240 16.29 -1.44 14.18
CA GLN A 240 15.90 -0.70 12.98
C GLN A 240 15.27 -1.62 11.94
N VAL A 241 14.20 -1.12 11.34
CA VAL A 241 13.63 -1.66 10.09
C VAL A 241 14.47 -1.13 8.94
N LEU A 242 15.00 -2.03 8.11
CA LEU A 242 15.89 -1.65 7.01
C LEU A 242 15.19 -1.64 5.66
N ARG A 243 14.16 -2.48 5.47
CA ARG A 243 13.34 -2.51 4.26
C ARG A 243 11.94 -3.05 4.54
N ALA A 244 10.98 -2.66 3.71
CA ALA A 244 9.64 -3.21 3.65
C ALA A 244 9.42 -3.87 2.28
N LEU A 245 9.03 -5.15 2.29
CA LEU A 245 8.71 -5.90 1.08
C LEU A 245 7.23 -6.31 1.10
N PRO A 246 6.54 -6.38 -0.05
CA PRO A 246 5.17 -6.87 -0.13
C PRO A 246 5.08 -8.34 0.23
N VAL A 247 3.91 -8.74 0.71
CA VAL A 247 3.51 -10.12 0.92
C VAL A 247 2.29 -10.38 0.03
N ILE A 248 2.27 -11.57 -0.58
CA ILE A 248 1.24 -11.92 -1.54
C ILE A 248 -0.14 -11.94 -0.86
N ASN A 249 -1.07 -11.15 -1.39
CA ASN A 249 -2.49 -11.18 -1.03
C ASN A 249 -3.34 -10.80 -2.24
N GLU A 250 -3.95 -11.80 -2.87
CA GLU A 250 -4.77 -11.64 -4.08
C GLU A 250 -5.91 -10.65 -3.94
N ASP A 251 -6.49 -10.56 -2.75
CA ASP A 251 -7.66 -9.72 -2.50
C ASP A 251 -7.30 -8.24 -2.37
N VAL A 252 -6.05 -7.94 -1.99
CA VAL A 252 -5.61 -6.59 -1.62
C VAL A 252 -4.55 -6.11 -2.62
N ASN A 253 -3.29 -6.45 -2.38
CA ASN A 253 -2.15 -5.86 -3.07
C ASN A 253 -1.54 -6.74 -4.16
N GLU A 254 -2.06 -7.95 -4.35
CA GLU A 254 -1.38 -9.02 -5.11
C GLU A 254 0.04 -9.17 -4.55
N GLU A 255 1.05 -8.75 -5.30
CA GLU A 255 2.46 -8.80 -4.92
C GLU A 255 3.10 -7.41 -4.88
N TRP A 256 2.30 -6.35 -5.03
CA TRP A 256 2.80 -4.99 -5.20
C TRP A 256 2.76 -4.21 -3.88
N ALA A 257 3.59 -3.17 -3.81
CA ALA A 257 3.54 -2.16 -2.77
C ALA A 257 3.91 -0.80 -3.38
N SER A 258 3.33 0.27 -2.86
CA SER A 258 3.68 1.63 -3.29
C SER A 258 5.10 1.99 -2.85
N ASP A 259 5.70 2.97 -3.53
CA ASP A 259 7.05 3.44 -3.20
C ASP A 259 7.11 4.06 -1.80
N LYS A 260 6.01 4.69 -1.38
CA LYS A 260 5.82 5.18 0.00
C LYS A 260 5.89 4.04 1.01
N THR A 261 5.14 2.96 0.78
CA THR A 261 5.14 1.75 1.61
C THR A 261 6.54 1.15 1.74
N ARG A 262 7.28 1.06 0.61
CA ARG A 262 8.59 0.41 0.54
C ARG A 262 9.70 1.22 1.20
N HIS A 263 9.69 2.53 0.98
CA HIS A 263 10.87 3.36 1.18
C HIS A 263 10.75 4.41 2.29
N ALA A 264 9.57 4.60 2.90
CA ALA A 264 9.43 5.47 4.08
C ALA A 264 10.04 4.88 5.37
N VAL A 265 10.59 3.66 5.32
CA VAL A 265 11.16 2.93 6.47
C VAL A 265 12.32 3.67 7.14
N ASP A 266 13.09 4.45 6.39
CA ASP A 266 14.17 5.30 6.93
C ASP A 266 13.65 6.47 7.78
N GLY A 267 12.38 6.85 7.59
CA GLY A 267 11.66 7.78 8.46
C GLY A 267 11.43 7.21 9.86
N LEU A 268 11.28 5.89 10.02
CA LEU A 268 10.98 5.26 11.33
C LEU A 268 12.06 5.48 12.39
N VAL A 269 13.27 5.91 12.01
CA VAL A 269 14.38 6.21 12.95
C VAL A 269 14.73 7.69 13.02
N ARG A 270 14.00 8.58 12.31
CA ARG A 270 14.29 10.02 12.23
C ARG A 270 13.13 10.84 12.79
N GLY A 271 13.44 11.96 13.46
CA GLY A 271 12.41 12.82 14.05
C GLY A 271 11.51 12.12 15.07
N ARG A 272 12.01 11.05 15.72
CA ARG A 272 11.24 10.22 16.65
C ARG A 272 11.08 10.89 18.02
N LEU A 273 9.91 10.71 18.62
CA LEU A 273 9.65 11.08 20.01
C LEU A 273 10.05 9.92 20.92
N ASP A 274 10.96 10.17 21.85
CA ASP A 274 11.62 9.17 22.68
C ASP A 274 11.43 9.38 24.19
N THR A 275 10.87 10.52 24.60
CA THR A 275 10.58 10.87 26.00
C THR A 275 9.36 11.79 26.06
N PRO A 276 8.65 11.88 27.19
CA PRO A 276 7.61 12.90 27.37
C PRO A 276 8.17 14.31 27.32
N TYR A 277 7.35 15.25 26.83
CA TYR A 277 7.66 16.68 26.88
C TYR A 277 6.48 17.46 27.45
N VAL A 278 6.76 18.50 28.22
CA VAL A 278 5.77 19.45 28.74
C VAL A 278 6.17 20.86 28.33
N ARG A 279 5.21 21.66 27.88
CA ARG A 279 5.42 23.05 27.50
C ARG A 279 5.49 23.92 28.74
N VAL A 280 6.65 24.52 28.97
CA VAL A 280 6.90 25.46 30.07
C VAL A 280 7.46 26.74 29.49
N ASN A 281 6.81 27.88 29.78
CA ASN A 281 7.17 29.20 29.25
C ASN A 281 7.28 29.22 27.71
N GLY A 282 6.33 28.58 27.03
CA GLY A 282 6.25 28.54 25.57
C GLY A 282 7.18 27.54 24.88
N LYS A 283 8.08 26.86 25.61
CA LYS A 283 9.02 25.87 25.06
C LYS A 283 8.73 24.47 25.59
N LEU A 284 8.81 23.47 24.72
CA LEU A 284 8.75 22.06 25.10
C LEU A 284 10.04 21.68 25.83
N GLN A 285 9.92 21.15 27.03
CA GLN A 285 11.02 20.66 27.85
C GLN A 285 10.82 19.17 28.12
N LYS A 286 11.92 18.40 28.14
CA LYS A 286 11.87 16.98 28.49
C LYS A 286 11.28 16.83 29.89
N ALA A 287 10.39 15.86 30.05
CA ALA A 287 9.70 15.57 31.29
C ALA A 287 9.65 14.05 31.53
N THR A 288 9.42 13.68 32.77
CA THR A 288 9.08 12.31 33.14
C THR A 288 7.61 12.00 32.82
N TRP A 289 7.25 10.71 32.80
CA TRP A 289 5.86 10.29 32.63
C TRP A 289 4.94 10.85 33.73
N ASP A 290 5.41 10.87 34.98
CA ASP A 290 4.64 11.39 36.11
C ASP A 290 4.39 12.91 36.00
N GLU A 291 5.40 13.68 35.60
CA GLU A 291 5.25 15.13 35.36
C GLU A 291 4.28 15.43 34.21
N ALA A 292 4.37 14.67 33.11
CA ALA A 292 3.47 14.81 31.97
C ALA A 292 2.03 14.46 32.35
N PHE A 293 1.80 13.37 33.08
CA PHE A 293 0.47 12.99 33.56
C PHE A 293 -0.07 13.95 34.62
N ALA A 294 0.78 14.47 35.50
CA ALA A 294 0.38 15.50 36.47
C ALA A 294 -0.07 16.79 35.77
N ALA A 295 0.64 17.22 34.71
CA ALA A 295 0.25 18.38 33.91
C ALA A 295 -1.13 18.19 33.25
N ILE A 296 -1.41 17.00 32.70
CA ILE A 296 -2.73 16.68 32.11
C ILE A 296 -3.82 16.67 33.19
N LYS A 297 -3.55 16.04 34.34
CA LYS A 297 -4.51 15.98 35.46
C LYS A 297 -4.84 17.36 36.00
N ALA A 298 -3.87 18.27 36.06
CA ALA A 298 -4.04 19.63 36.56
C ALA A 298 -5.02 20.48 35.74
N VAL A 299 -5.34 20.08 34.50
CA VAL A 299 -6.34 20.76 33.66
C VAL A 299 -7.76 20.66 34.26
N ASP A 300 -8.05 19.58 35.00
CA ASP A 300 -9.36 19.31 35.61
C ASP A 300 -10.53 19.55 34.62
N ALA A 301 -10.44 18.87 33.48
CA ALA A 301 -11.32 19.15 32.33
C ALA A 301 -12.77 18.68 32.52
N GLY A 302 -13.05 17.79 33.48
CA GLY A 302 -14.37 17.17 33.63
C GLY A 302 -14.80 16.44 32.35
N ASP A 303 -15.99 16.77 31.86
CA ASP A 303 -16.55 16.28 30.58
C ASP A 303 -16.14 17.13 29.36
N SER A 304 -15.45 18.26 29.56
CA SER A 304 -14.99 19.16 28.49
C SER A 304 -13.70 18.65 27.85
N VAL A 305 -13.78 17.45 27.28
CA VAL A 305 -12.65 16.73 26.68
C VAL A 305 -13.01 16.34 25.25
N ALA A 306 -12.05 16.40 24.34
CA ALA A 306 -12.20 15.89 22.98
C ALA A 306 -11.01 15.01 22.57
N ALA A 307 -11.20 14.21 21.53
CA ALA A 307 -10.11 13.47 20.91
C ALA A 307 -10.22 13.53 19.38
N VAL A 308 -9.08 13.78 18.75
CA VAL A 308 -8.90 13.77 17.30
C VAL A 308 -7.80 12.77 16.96
N HIS A 309 -8.07 11.83 16.06
CA HIS A 309 -7.05 10.88 15.61
C HIS A 309 -6.50 11.24 14.23
N GLY A 310 -5.22 10.92 14.01
CA GLY A 310 -4.55 11.01 12.71
C GLY A 310 -4.66 9.73 11.90
N ASP A 311 -3.92 9.68 10.80
CA ASP A 311 -4.16 8.72 9.72
C ASP A 311 -3.56 7.32 9.95
N LEU A 312 -2.64 7.17 10.92
CA LEU A 312 -1.84 5.95 11.11
C LEU A 312 -2.26 5.10 12.33
N VAL A 313 -3.23 5.58 13.11
CA VAL A 313 -3.59 5.02 14.43
C VAL A 313 -4.32 3.67 14.28
N ASP A 314 -3.99 2.73 15.17
CA ASP A 314 -4.58 1.40 15.28
C ASP A 314 -5.90 1.41 16.07
N CYS A 315 -6.76 0.42 15.82
CA CYS A 315 -8.10 0.33 16.42
C CYS A 315 -8.07 0.18 17.94
N GLU A 316 -7.07 -0.50 18.49
CA GLU A 316 -6.87 -0.68 19.93
C GLU A 316 -6.71 0.67 20.64
N THR A 317 -5.86 1.54 20.10
CA THR A 317 -5.65 2.90 20.61
C THR A 317 -6.91 3.75 20.49
N LEU A 318 -7.61 3.68 19.35
CA LEU A 318 -8.87 4.38 19.14
C LEU A 318 -9.96 3.92 20.12
N TYR A 319 -10.05 2.62 20.38
CA TYR A 319 -11.00 2.08 21.35
C TYR A 319 -10.65 2.52 22.78
N ALA A 320 -9.37 2.43 23.17
CA ALA A 320 -8.92 2.86 24.50
C ALA A 320 -9.18 4.36 24.75
N ALA A 321 -8.94 5.22 23.75
CA ALA A 321 -9.21 6.65 23.84
C ALA A 321 -10.73 6.92 23.92
N LYS A 322 -11.54 6.25 23.10
CA LYS A 322 -13.00 6.32 23.16
C LYS A 322 -13.51 5.94 24.55
N ALA A 323 -13.04 4.83 25.11
CA ALA A 323 -13.43 4.38 26.45
C ALA A 323 -13.03 5.39 27.54
N LEU A 324 -11.84 6.01 27.43
CA LEU A 324 -11.40 7.03 28.36
C LEU A 324 -12.32 8.26 28.31
N LEU A 325 -12.60 8.78 27.12
CA LEU A 325 -13.49 9.95 26.97
C LEU A 325 -14.91 9.65 27.47
N ALA A 326 -15.45 8.47 27.16
CA ALA A 326 -16.75 8.04 27.66
C ALA A 326 -16.78 8.00 29.20
N SER A 327 -15.71 7.53 29.86
CA SER A 327 -15.61 7.51 31.33
C SER A 327 -15.55 8.91 31.97
N MET A 328 -15.12 9.91 31.19
CA MET A 328 -15.10 11.33 31.56
C MET A 328 -16.42 12.04 31.23
N GLY A 329 -17.34 11.40 30.50
CA GLY A 329 -18.63 11.97 30.10
C GLY A 329 -18.62 12.67 28.74
N SER A 330 -17.56 12.51 27.92
CA SER A 330 -17.47 13.12 26.60
C SER A 330 -17.72 12.12 25.46
N THR A 331 -18.35 12.61 24.39
CA THR A 331 -18.55 11.91 23.12
C THR A 331 -17.89 12.62 21.94
N LEU A 332 -17.03 13.61 22.20
CA LEU A 332 -16.37 14.44 21.18
C LEU A 332 -15.18 13.69 20.54
N LEU A 333 -15.51 12.80 19.60
CA LEU A 333 -14.59 11.93 18.88
C LEU A 333 -14.64 12.25 17.39
N GLU A 334 -13.48 12.56 16.79
CA GLU A 334 -13.38 12.82 15.35
C GLU A 334 -12.09 12.24 14.75
N GLY A 335 -12.17 11.71 13.55
CA GLY A 335 -11.00 11.21 12.82
C GLY A 335 -10.63 12.00 11.58
N ARG A 336 -11.56 12.78 11.02
CA ARG A 336 -11.45 13.46 9.73
C ARG A 336 -10.74 14.79 9.93
N GLN A 337 -9.47 14.70 10.30
CA GLN A 337 -8.62 15.80 10.77
C GLN A 337 -8.52 17.00 9.81
N THR A 338 -8.72 16.78 8.51
CA THR A 338 -8.67 17.83 7.48
C THR A 338 -10.01 18.53 7.22
N GLY A 339 -11.04 18.28 8.03
CA GLY A 339 -12.33 18.96 7.91
C GLY A 339 -13.29 18.38 6.87
N MET A 340 -13.04 17.15 6.41
CA MET A 340 -14.01 16.37 5.65
C MET A 340 -15.19 15.99 6.56
N ASP A 341 -16.37 16.54 6.28
CA ASP A 341 -17.63 16.23 6.95
C ASP A 341 -18.56 15.50 5.98
N TYR A 342 -18.90 14.26 6.32
CA TYR A 342 -19.82 13.40 5.57
C TYR A 342 -20.57 12.47 6.53
N ASP A 343 -21.72 11.94 6.12
CA ASP A 343 -22.50 11.08 6.99
C ASP A 343 -21.84 9.69 7.10
N ALA A 344 -21.69 9.19 8.33
CA ALA A 344 -21.12 7.88 8.61
C ALA A 344 -22.07 7.00 9.43
N THR A 345 -23.37 7.33 9.47
CA THR A 345 -24.37 6.57 10.23
C THR A 345 -24.60 5.17 9.65
N ASN A 346 -24.33 4.99 8.36
CA ASN A 346 -24.29 3.69 7.71
C ASN A 346 -22.89 3.44 7.14
N ILE A 347 -22.20 2.39 7.62
CA ILE A 347 -20.84 2.07 7.17
C ILE A 347 -20.80 1.67 5.69
N ALA A 348 -21.83 0.98 5.16
CA ALA A 348 -21.88 0.61 3.75
C ALA A 348 -21.89 1.85 2.83
N ALA A 349 -22.52 2.95 3.26
CA ALA A 349 -22.55 4.23 2.54
C ALA A 349 -21.19 4.98 2.51
N VAL A 350 -20.18 4.47 3.22
CA VAL A 350 -18.82 5.01 3.27
C VAL A 350 -17.75 3.92 3.16
N ASN A 351 -18.11 2.73 2.69
CA ASN A 351 -17.19 1.61 2.48
C ASN A 351 -16.83 1.49 0.99
N PHE A 352 -15.73 0.80 0.70
CA PHE A 352 -15.42 0.33 -0.66
C PHE A 352 -16.07 -1.05 -0.88
N ASN A 353 -17.37 -1.05 -1.18
CA ASN A 353 -18.21 -2.26 -1.17
C ASN A 353 -17.92 -3.27 -2.27
N THR A 354 -17.39 -2.83 -3.41
CA THR A 354 -17.04 -3.72 -4.53
C THR A 354 -15.84 -4.62 -4.20
N THR A 355 -15.07 -4.29 -3.16
CA THR A 355 -13.73 -4.82 -2.86
C THR A 355 -12.66 -4.42 -3.87
N ILE A 356 -11.40 -4.39 -3.42
CA ILE A 356 -10.26 -4.04 -4.27
C ILE A 356 -10.13 -5.06 -5.41
N ALA A 357 -10.23 -6.36 -5.13
CA ALA A 357 -10.21 -7.39 -6.16
C ALA A 357 -11.41 -7.32 -7.11
N GLY A 358 -12.62 -7.10 -6.59
CA GLY A 358 -13.84 -6.99 -7.41
C GLY A 358 -13.84 -5.80 -8.37
N THR A 359 -12.97 -4.80 -8.15
CA THR A 359 -12.76 -3.70 -9.09
C THR A 359 -12.35 -4.20 -10.48
N GLU A 360 -11.67 -5.35 -10.57
CA GLU A 360 -11.28 -5.93 -11.85
C GLU A 360 -12.45 -6.45 -12.69
N ASP A 361 -13.63 -6.63 -12.09
CA ASP A 361 -14.82 -7.15 -12.77
C ASP A 361 -15.79 -6.05 -13.19
N ALA A 362 -15.53 -4.80 -12.81
CA ALA A 362 -16.31 -3.65 -13.24
C ALA A 362 -16.17 -3.40 -14.75
N ASP A 363 -17.28 -3.06 -15.41
CA ASP A 363 -17.32 -2.77 -16.85
C ASP A 363 -17.57 -1.29 -17.18
N VAL A 364 -18.14 -0.54 -16.24
CA VAL A 364 -18.22 0.93 -16.33
C VAL A 364 -17.91 1.53 -14.95
N ILE A 365 -16.95 2.45 -14.90
CA ILE A 365 -16.44 3.06 -13.67
C ILE A 365 -16.59 4.58 -13.77
N LEU A 366 -17.16 5.21 -12.74
CA LEU A 366 -17.19 6.66 -12.57
C LEU A 366 -16.35 7.05 -11.34
N LEU A 367 -15.31 7.84 -11.56
CA LEU A 367 -14.47 8.43 -10.51
C LEU A 367 -15.00 9.82 -10.15
N VAL A 368 -15.22 10.09 -8.87
CA VAL A 368 -15.77 11.38 -8.40
C VAL A 368 -14.84 11.98 -7.35
N GLY A 369 -14.13 13.05 -7.71
CA GLY A 369 -13.24 13.79 -6.82
C GLY A 369 -12.14 12.93 -6.18
N THR A 370 -11.54 12.04 -6.97
CA THR A 370 -10.40 11.20 -6.54
C THR A 370 -9.26 11.27 -7.54
N ASN A 371 -8.03 11.42 -7.03
CA ASN A 371 -6.82 11.03 -7.74
C ASN A 371 -6.40 9.64 -7.26
N VAL A 372 -7.10 8.61 -7.73
CA VAL A 372 -6.91 7.22 -7.25
C VAL A 372 -5.46 6.74 -7.38
N ARG A 373 -4.70 7.27 -8.34
CA ARG A 373 -3.26 6.98 -8.51
C ARG A 373 -2.44 7.30 -7.26
N TRP A 374 -2.73 8.41 -6.57
CA TRP A 374 -1.98 8.82 -5.38
C TRP A 374 -2.67 8.46 -4.07
N GLU A 375 -4.00 8.40 -4.09
CA GLU A 375 -4.83 8.12 -2.92
C GLU A 375 -4.84 6.64 -2.55
N ALA A 376 -4.85 5.76 -3.55
CA ALA A 376 -4.80 4.32 -3.40
C ALA A 376 -4.18 3.68 -4.65
N PRO A 377 -2.83 3.76 -4.82
CA PRO A 377 -2.16 3.31 -6.05
C PRO A 377 -2.52 1.89 -6.47
N LEU A 378 -2.74 0.98 -5.51
CA LEU A 378 -3.07 -0.40 -5.80
C LEU A 378 -4.52 -0.58 -6.29
N VAL A 379 -5.46 0.27 -5.90
CA VAL A 379 -6.80 0.31 -6.52
C VAL A 379 -6.68 0.79 -7.97
N ASN A 380 -5.81 1.78 -8.24
CA ASN A 380 -5.53 2.25 -9.60
C ASN A 380 -5.04 1.11 -10.52
N THR A 381 -4.20 0.20 -10.01
CA THR A 381 -3.77 -0.98 -10.78
C THR A 381 -4.91 -1.93 -11.13
N ARG A 382 -5.91 -2.08 -10.24
CA ARG A 382 -7.10 -2.92 -10.49
C ARG A 382 -8.02 -2.30 -11.54
N ILE A 383 -8.20 -0.98 -11.50
CA ILE A 383 -8.93 -0.24 -12.55
C ILE A 383 -8.24 -0.43 -13.90
N ARG A 384 -6.90 -0.34 -13.94
CA ARG A 384 -6.13 -0.59 -15.18
C ARG A 384 -6.38 -1.98 -15.74
N LYS A 385 -6.52 -3.00 -14.88
CA LYS A 385 -6.88 -4.36 -15.32
C LYS A 385 -8.32 -4.46 -15.82
N ALA A 386 -9.27 -3.79 -15.16
CA ALA A 386 -10.65 -3.70 -15.65
C ALA A 386 -10.68 -3.08 -17.07
N ILE A 387 -9.91 -2.02 -17.31
CA ILE A 387 -9.77 -1.39 -18.64
C ILE A 387 -9.23 -2.38 -19.67
N LYS A 388 -8.24 -3.21 -19.31
CA LYS A 388 -7.74 -4.26 -20.21
C LYS A 388 -8.79 -5.33 -20.54
N LYS A 389 -9.78 -5.54 -19.67
CA LYS A 389 -10.96 -6.39 -19.93
C LYS A 389 -12.07 -5.67 -20.71
N GLY A 390 -11.90 -4.37 -21.00
CA GLY A 390 -12.83 -3.56 -21.79
C GLY A 390 -13.65 -2.54 -20.99
N ALA A 391 -13.33 -2.31 -19.71
CA ALA A 391 -14.05 -1.34 -18.89
C ALA A 391 -13.91 0.10 -19.41
N LYS A 392 -14.98 0.89 -19.31
CA LYS A 392 -14.98 2.33 -19.60
C LYS A 392 -14.84 3.12 -18.31
N VAL A 393 -14.02 4.16 -18.30
CA VAL A 393 -13.78 5.02 -17.13
C VAL A 393 -14.15 6.45 -17.43
N PHE A 394 -15.04 7.00 -16.61
CA PHE A 394 -15.43 8.40 -16.59
C PHE A 394 -14.91 9.05 -15.30
N ALA A 395 -14.69 10.36 -15.32
CA ALA A 395 -14.20 11.09 -14.15
C ALA A 395 -14.85 12.48 -14.00
N ILE A 396 -15.16 12.84 -12.75
CA ILE A 396 -15.58 14.19 -12.31
C ILE A 396 -14.51 14.70 -11.34
N GLY A 397 -13.82 15.78 -11.71
CA GLY A 397 -12.73 16.39 -10.94
C GLY A 397 -11.72 17.09 -11.86
N PRO A 398 -10.71 17.77 -11.30
CA PRO A 398 -9.59 18.31 -12.06
C PRO A 398 -8.85 17.22 -12.84
N GLU A 399 -8.63 17.41 -14.13
CA GLU A 399 -7.90 16.43 -14.94
C GLU A 399 -6.50 16.16 -14.39
N THR A 400 -6.15 14.87 -14.28
CA THR A 400 -4.85 14.43 -13.78
C THR A 400 -4.41 13.13 -14.48
N ASP A 401 -3.12 12.82 -14.42
CA ASP A 401 -2.58 11.61 -15.03
C ASP A 401 -2.80 10.38 -14.12
N LEU A 402 -3.78 9.56 -14.50
CA LEU A 402 -4.12 8.30 -13.82
C LEU A 402 -3.36 7.08 -14.36
N THR A 403 -2.42 7.25 -15.30
CA THR A 403 -1.70 6.19 -16.05
C THR A 403 -2.55 5.45 -17.08
N TYR A 404 -3.81 5.85 -17.27
CA TYR A 404 -4.71 5.35 -18.30
C TYR A 404 -5.64 6.48 -18.77
N LYS A 405 -6.32 6.25 -19.89
CA LYS A 405 -7.30 7.21 -20.42
C LYS A 405 -8.61 7.12 -19.63
N ALA A 406 -9.09 8.27 -19.15
CA ALA A 406 -10.43 8.44 -18.58
C ALA A 406 -11.14 9.57 -19.33
N GLU A 407 -12.47 9.49 -19.45
CA GLU A 407 -13.29 10.55 -20.03
C GLU A 407 -13.69 11.54 -18.92
N TRP A 408 -13.08 12.73 -18.95
CA TRP A 408 -13.31 13.79 -17.97
C TRP A 408 -14.56 14.61 -18.33
N ILE A 409 -15.53 14.64 -17.42
CA ILE A 409 -16.84 15.26 -17.64
C ILE A 409 -16.86 16.73 -17.16
N GLY A 410 -16.03 17.05 -16.15
CA GLY A 410 -15.94 18.38 -15.54
C GLY A 410 -15.56 18.30 -14.07
N SER A 411 -15.41 19.45 -13.42
CA SER A 411 -14.98 19.59 -12.01
C SER A 411 -16.11 19.95 -11.04
N ASP A 412 -17.32 20.24 -11.53
CA ASP A 412 -18.46 20.67 -10.71
C ASP A 412 -19.24 19.47 -10.15
N LEU A 413 -19.41 19.41 -8.82
CA LEU A 413 -20.19 18.37 -8.16
C LEU A 413 -21.69 18.42 -8.51
N ALA A 414 -22.21 19.55 -9.03
CA ALA A 414 -23.58 19.63 -9.53
C ALA A 414 -23.86 18.63 -10.66
N LEU A 415 -22.82 18.17 -11.37
CA LEU A 415 -22.91 17.13 -12.41
C LEU A 415 -23.43 15.78 -11.87
N LEU A 416 -23.27 15.50 -10.58
CA LEU A 416 -23.80 14.28 -9.96
C LEU A 416 -25.34 14.21 -10.04
N GLY A 417 -26.02 15.36 -10.07
CA GLY A 417 -27.47 15.43 -10.27
C GLY A 417 -27.90 15.45 -11.74
N ASN A 418 -26.97 15.65 -12.67
CA ASN A 418 -27.24 15.80 -14.11
C ASN A 418 -26.06 15.24 -14.93
N LEU A 419 -25.88 13.93 -14.88
CA LEU A 419 -24.84 13.24 -15.64
C LEU A 419 -25.13 13.35 -17.15
N PRO A 420 -24.10 13.53 -18.00
CA PRO A 420 -24.29 13.53 -19.45
C PRO A 420 -24.86 12.21 -19.98
N ASP A 421 -25.59 12.27 -21.09
CA ASP A 421 -26.21 11.11 -21.76
C ASP A 421 -25.20 9.98 -22.06
N ALA A 422 -23.96 10.34 -22.42
CA ALA A 422 -22.90 9.36 -22.69
C ALA A 422 -22.57 8.49 -21.46
N VAL A 423 -22.65 9.07 -20.25
CA VAL A 423 -22.39 8.38 -18.99
C VAL A 423 -23.60 7.54 -18.62
N THR A 424 -24.80 8.12 -18.63
CA THR A 424 -26.02 7.43 -18.20
C THR A 424 -26.34 6.23 -19.11
N GLU A 425 -26.18 6.34 -20.43
CA GLU A 425 -26.36 5.22 -21.34
C GLU A 425 -25.27 4.15 -21.17
N ALA A 426 -24.02 4.52 -20.87
CA ALA A 426 -22.98 3.54 -20.56
C ALA A 426 -23.33 2.72 -19.30
N PHE A 427 -23.81 3.36 -18.24
CA PHE A 427 -24.19 2.69 -16.98
C PHE A 427 -25.46 1.84 -17.11
N LYS A 428 -26.37 2.19 -18.01
CA LYS A 428 -27.62 1.45 -18.25
C LYS A 428 -27.38 0.05 -18.80
N ASP A 429 -26.41 -0.09 -19.70
CA ASP A 429 -26.02 -1.38 -20.30
C ASP A 429 -24.94 -2.13 -19.51
N ALA A 430 -24.34 -1.46 -18.51
CA ALA A 430 -23.34 -2.06 -17.64
C ALA A 430 -23.92 -3.25 -16.87
N LYS A 431 -23.12 -4.29 -16.65
CA LYS A 431 -23.41 -5.46 -15.82
C LYS A 431 -22.88 -5.26 -14.41
N ALA A 432 -21.67 -4.72 -14.28
CA ALA A 432 -20.97 -4.45 -13.02
C ALA A 432 -20.58 -2.96 -12.93
N PRO A 433 -21.57 -2.05 -12.84
CA PRO A 433 -21.33 -0.62 -12.77
C PRO A 433 -20.69 -0.24 -11.43
N MET A 434 -19.75 0.69 -11.45
CA MET A 434 -19.01 1.11 -10.27
C MET A 434 -18.90 2.63 -10.20
N VAL A 435 -19.12 3.19 -9.02
CA VAL A 435 -18.85 4.60 -8.69
C VAL A 435 -17.87 4.63 -7.53
N ILE A 436 -16.79 5.41 -7.67
CA ILE A 436 -15.77 5.61 -6.63
C ILE A 436 -15.76 7.09 -6.26
N VAL A 437 -16.16 7.39 -5.03
CA VAL A 437 -16.18 8.75 -4.47
C VAL A 437 -14.94 8.97 -3.61
N GLY A 438 -14.08 9.89 -4.03
CA GLY A 438 -12.86 10.27 -3.30
C GLY A 438 -13.08 11.33 -2.25
N GLY A 439 -12.05 11.53 -1.42
CA GLY A 439 -12.07 12.48 -0.31
C GLY A 439 -12.42 13.92 -0.70
N ALA A 440 -12.05 14.38 -1.91
CA ALA A 440 -12.36 15.75 -2.34
C ALA A 440 -13.85 15.96 -2.63
N ALA A 441 -14.59 14.92 -3.01
CA ALA A 441 -16.02 15.01 -3.32
C ALA A 441 -16.94 14.72 -2.12
N LEU A 442 -16.42 14.10 -1.05
CA LEU A 442 -17.25 13.71 0.10
C LEU A 442 -17.93 14.93 0.74
N LYS A 443 -17.20 16.03 0.90
CA LYS A 443 -17.77 17.29 1.38
C LYS A 443 -18.58 17.94 0.26
N GLY A 444 -19.89 18.05 0.43
CA GLY A 444 -20.80 18.69 -0.53
C GLY A 444 -21.24 17.80 -1.70
N GLY A 445 -20.71 16.59 -1.86
CA GLY A 445 -21.09 15.64 -2.91
C GLY A 445 -21.57 14.27 -2.43
N HIS A 446 -21.38 13.91 -1.14
CA HIS A 446 -21.72 12.55 -0.64
C HIS A 446 -23.20 12.16 -0.84
N GLY A 447 -24.14 13.04 -0.52
CA GLY A 447 -25.57 12.77 -0.70
C GLY A 447 -25.98 12.61 -2.17
N ALA A 448 -25.46 13.46 -3.05
CA ALA A 448 -25.69 13.36 -4.50
C ALA A 448 -25.09 12.08 -5.09
N ALA A 449 -23.90 11.70 -4.63
CA ALA A 449 -23.28 10.44 -5.04
C ALA A 449 -24.09 9.22 -4.56
N LEU A 450 -24.65 9.26 -3.35
CA LEU A 450 -25.53 8.19 -2.87
C LEU A 450 -26.81 8.07 -3.70
N ALA A 451 -27.37 9.18 -4.20
CA ALA A 451 -28.50 9.15 -5.11
C ALA A 451 -28.19 8.39 -6.41
N LEU A 452 -26.92 8.42 -6.87
CA LEU A 452 -26.47 7.63 -8.02
C LEU A 452 -26.57 6.12 -7.81
N ALA A 453 -26.53 5.64 -6.57
CA ALA A 453 -26.70 4.21 -6.29
C ALA A 453 -28.05 3.69 -6.78
N THR A 454 -29.10 4.51 -6.65
CA THR A 454 -30.44 4.20 -7.14
C THR A 454 -30.57 4.52 -8.62
N SER A 455 -30.16 5.71 -9.07
CA SER A 455 -30.39 6.15 -10.46
C SER A 455 -29.59 5.35 -11.49
N LEU A 456 -28.39 4.89 -11.14
CA LEU A 456 -27.53 4.05 -11.98
C LEU A 456 -27.65 2.56 -11.64
N ASN A 457 -28.55 2.18 -10.73
CA ASN A 457 -28.78 0.80 -10.30
C ASN A 457 -27.47 0.08 -9.91
N LEU A 458 -26.67 0.70 -9.03
CA LEU A 458 -25.35 0.22 -8.62
C LEU A 458 -25.38 -0.97 -7.67
N VAL A 459 -26.52 -1.22 -7.00
CA VAL A 459 -26.65 -2.28 -6.00
C VAL A 459 -27.71 -3.27 -6.44
N ARG A 460 -27.27 -4.46 -6.88
CA ARG A 460 -28.13 -5.49 -7.48
C ARG A 460 -27.42 -6.84 -7.54
N ASP A 461 -28.17 -7.95 -7.53
CA ASP A 461 -27.66 -9.29 -7.83
C ASP A 461 -26.37 -9.69 -7.07
N GLY A 462 -26.21 -9.23 -5.83
CA GLY A 462 -25.00 -9.48 -5.01
C GLY A 462 -23.81 -8.56 -5.31
N TRP A 463 -23.94 -7.65 -6.28
CA TRP A 463 -23.01 -6.57 -6.58
C TRP A 463 -23.38 -5.30 -5.81
N ASN A 464 -22.38 -4.62 -5.26
CA ASN A 464 -22.51 -3.28 -4.72
C ASN A 464 -21.40 -2.40 -5.31
N GLY A 465 -21.77 -1.63 -6.33
CA GLY A 465 -20.90 -0.76 -7.09
C GLY A 465 -20.64 0.61 -6.47
N PHE A 466 -21.29 0.96 -5.36
CA PHE A 466 -21.05 2.23 -4.70
C PHE A 466 -19.86 2.13 -3.76
N ASN A 467 -18.84 2.98 -3.96
CA ASN A 467 -17.60 2.92 -3.20
C ASN A 467 -17.17 4.30 -2.72
N VAL A 468 -16.65 4.37 -1.50
CA VAL A 468 -15.91 5.52 -1.00
C VAL A 468 -14.43 5.16 -0.88
N LEU A 469 -13.57 5.98 -1.48
CA LEU A 469 -12.13 5.82 -1.41
C LEU A 469 -11.57 6.62 -0.25
N HIS A 470 -11.21 5.91 0.82
CA HIS A 470 -10.45 6.50 1.92
C HIS A 470 -8.96 6.53 1.60
N MET A 471 -8.23 7.40 2.30
CA MET A 471 -6.83 7.70 2.03
C MET A 471 -5.92 7.40 3.23
N ALA A 472 -6.53 7.17 4.40
CA ALA A 472 -5.88 6.99 5.67
C ALA A 472 -6.18 5.61 6.27
N ALA A 473 -5.16 4.91 6.76
CA ALA A 473 -5.27 3.56 7.32
C ALA A 473 -6.16 3.47 8.57
N SER A 474 -6.23 4.54 9.36
CA SER A 474 -7.07 4.60 10.57
C SER A 474 -8.54 4.89 10.27
N ARG A 475 -8.88 5.30 9.04
CA ARG A 475 -10.19 5.88 8.71
C ARG A 475 -11.33 4.91 8.94
N MET A 476 -11.33 3.75 8.29
CA MET A 476 -12.44 2.79 8.40
C MET A 476 -12.58 2.23 9.81
N GLY A 477 -11.45 1.92 10.47
CA GLY A 477 -11.45 1.48 11.87
C GLY A 477 -12.04 2.53 12.81
N GLY A 478 -11.67 3.80 12.62
CA GLY A 478 -12.25 4.93 13.34
C GLY A 478 -13.75 5.08 13.12
N LEU A 479 -14.22 5.01 11.86
CA LEU A 479 -15.64 5.09 11.54
C LEU A 479 -16.44 3.94 12.20
N MET A 480 -15.93 2.71 12.14
CA MET A 480 -16.56 1.55 12.81
C MET A 480 -16.63 1.70 14.33
N LEU A 481 -15.65 2.39 14.92
CA LEU A 481 -15.62 2.73 16.34
C LEU A 481 -16.43 3.99 16.70
N GLY A 482 -17.02 4.68 15.71
CA GLY A 482 -17.86 5.87 15.92
C GLY A 482 -17.10 7.20 16.01
N TRP A 483 -15.89 7.29 15.43
CA TRP A 483 -15.10 8.51 15.35
C TRP A 483 -15.55 9.44 14.22
N ALA A 484 -16.81 9.88 14.26
CA ALA A 484 -17.39 10.78 13.28
C ALA A 484 -18.43 11.69 13.93
N GLN A 485 -18.06 12.93 14.24
CA GLN A 485 -19.04 13.95 14.64
C GLN A 485 -19.92 14.36 13.45
N LYS A 486 -21.16 14.75 13.72
CA LYS A 486 -22.12 15.12 12.66
C LYS A 486 -21.60 16.26 11.78
N GLY A 487 -21.12 17.36 12.35
CA GLY A 487 -20.46 18.47 11.66
C GLY A 487 -18.94 18.35 11.59
N GLY A 488 -18.40 17.14 11.77
CA GLY A 488 -16.97 16.88 11.69
C GLY A 488 -16.14 17.58 12.76
N ILE A 489 -14.89 17.92 12.41
CA ILE A 489 -13.97 18.59 13.33
C ILE A 489 -14.43 20.00 13.73
N ALA A 490 -15.29 20.63 12.93
CA ALA A 490 -15.84 21.96 13.23
C ALA A 490 -16.73 21.92 14.48
N ASP A 491 -17.53 20.88 14.65
CA ASP A 491 -18.35 20.68 15.86
C ASP A 491 -17.47 20.47 17.11
N VAL A 492 -16.39 19.71 16.97
CA VAL A 492 -15.42 19.50 18.05
C VAL A 492 -14.79 20.82 18.48
N ALA A 493 -14.34 21.63 17.52
CA ALA A 493 -13.78 22.95 17.79
C ALA A 493 -14.82 23.92 18.39
N ALA A 494 -16.06 23.89 17.89
CA ALA A 494 -17.16 24.72 18.38
C ALA A 494 -17.55 24.40 19.83
N ALA A 495 -17.37 23.15 20.26
CA ALA A 495 -17.58 22.74 21.65
C ALA A 495 -16.54 23.33 22.63
N LYS A 496 -15.44 23.91 22.13
CA LYS A 496 -14.37 24.55 22.92
C LYS A 496 -13.89 23.66 24.09
N PRO A 497 -13.44 22.43 23.81
CA PRO A 497 -12.97 21.53 24.85
C PRO A 497 -11.81 22.16 25.64
N LYS A 498 -11.81 21.98 26.97
CA LYS A 498 -10.68 22.38 27.82
C LYS A 498 -9.44 21.53 27.57
N LEU A 499 -9.63 20.25 27.24
CA LEU A 499 -8.57 19.29 26.99
C LEU A 499 -8.85 18.54 25.67
N THR A 500 -7.88 18.51 24.77
CA THR A 500 -7.99 17.76 23.51
C THR A 500 -6.80 16.83 23.33
N PHE A 501 -7.10 15.54 23.14
CA PHE A 501 -6.12 14.54 22.77
C PHE A 501 -5.98 14.48 21.25
N PHE A 502 -4.76 14.65 20.75
CA PHE A 502 -4.38 14.46 19.35
C PHE A 502 -3.60 13.17 19.23
N LEU A 503 -4.25 12.11 18.75
CA LEU A 503 -3.65 10.78 18.60
C LEU A 503 -2.98 10.70 17.22
N GLY A 504 -1.68 11.00 17.16
CA GLY A 504 -0.90 11.00 15.91
C GLY A 504 -1.46 11.91 14.82
N ALA A 505 -2.24 12.93 15.20
CA ALA A 505 -2.91 13.84 14.28
C ALA A 505 -1.97 15.00 13.91
N ASP A 506 -1.48 15.00 12.68
CA ASP A 506 -0.52 15.99 12.16
C ASP A 506 -1.11 16.92 11.08
N GLU A 507 -2.32 16.66 10.60
CA GLU A 507 -2.97 17.44 9.53
C GLU A 507 -4.08 18.37 10.03
N VAL A 508 -4.26 18.46 11.35
CA VAL A 508 -5.29 19.31 11.98
C VAL A 508 -4.91 20.79 11.85
N ASP A 509 -5.91 21.64 11.60
CA ASP A 509 -5.77 23.08 11.87
C ASP A 509 -5.84 23.36 13.38
N PHE A 510 -4.67 23.41 14.02
CA PHE A 510 -4.54 23.63 15.46
C PHE A 510 -4.97 25.03 15.92
N SER A 511 -5.19 25.98 15.01
CA SER A 511 -5.66 27.33 15.36
C SER A 511 -7.08 27.31 15.92
N ALA A 512 -7.91 26.39 15.42
CA ALA A 512 -9.28 26.14 15.90
C ALA A 512 -9.32 25.63 17.35
N PHE A 513 -8.19 25.10 17.86
CA PHE A 513 -8.04 24.56 19.21
C PHE A 513 -7.13 25.42 20.10
N SER A 514 -6.92 26.69 19.77
CA SER A 514 -6.06 27.61 20.52
C SER A 514 -6.41 27.78 22.00
N GLY A 515 -7.68 27.59 22.37
CA GLY A 515 -8.16 27.65 23.76
C GLY A 515 -8.17 26.32 24.52
N SER A 516 -7.79 25.21 23.88
CA SER A 516 -7.71 23.89 24.51
C SER A 516 -6.28 23.63 25.01
N PHE A 517 -6.15 22.93 26.12
CA PHE A 517 -4.92 22.25 26.49
C PHE A 517 -4.72 21.04 25.56
N LYS A 518 -3.59 20.97 24.86
CA LYS A 518 -3.36 20.02 23.75
C LYS A 518 -2.41 18.92 24.20
N VAL A 519 -2.88 17.68 24.19
CA VAL A 519 -2.05 16.50 24.46
C VAL A 519 -1.83 15.76 23.16
N PHE A 520 -0.59 15.67 22.69
CA PHE A 520 -0.24 14.89 21.52
C PHE A 520 0.31 13.53 21.94
N ILE A 521 -0.35 12.46 21.49
CA ILE A 521 0.12 11.08 21.67
C ILE A 521 0.54 10.59 20.29
N GLY A 522 1.84 10.44 20.06
CA GLY A 522 2.33 10.09 18.72
C GLY A 522 3.81 9.77 18.72
N HIS A 523 4.30 9.36 17.56
CA HIS A 523 5.64 8.75 17.43
C HIS A 523 6.68 9.66 16.78
N HIS A 524 6.26 10.74 16.10
CA HIS A 524 7.12 11.64 15.34
C HIS A 524 6.89 13.09 15.78
N GLY A 525 7.97 13.88 15.83
CA GLY A 525 7.95 15.31 16.08
C GLY A 525 7.72 16.07 14.78
N ASP A 526 6.46 16.31 14.44
CA ASP A 526 6.05 17.08 13.26
C ASP A 526 5.06 18.19 13.67
N ARG A 527 4.02 18.46 12.86
CA ARG A 527 3.07 19.56 13.05
C ARG A 527 2.29 19.43 14.36
N GLY A 528 1.78 18.25 14.68
CA GLY A 528 0.96 18.04 15.88
C GLY A 528 1.77 18.14 17.17
N ALA A 529 2.95 17.52 17.20
CA ALA A 529 3.89 17.63 18.31
C ALA A 529 4.30 19.10 18.57
N ALA A 530 4.57 19.87 17.51
CA ALA A 530 4.98 21.27 17.64
C ALA A 530 3.91 22.16 18.32
N GLN A 531 2.63 21.79 18.19
CA GLN A 531 1.49 22.55 18.72
C GLN A 531 1.07 22.08 20.13
N ALA A 532 1.60 20.97 20.62
CA ALA A 532 1.17 20.35 21.87
C ALA A 532 1.63 21.10 23.12
N ASP A 533 0.84 21.04 24.20
CA ASP A 533 1.23 21.43 25.55
C ASP A 533 1.91 20.27 26.28
N VAL A 534 1.48 19.03 26.01
CA VAL A 534 2.12 17.80 26.47
C VAL A 534 2.29 16.84 25.31
N ILE A 535 3.48 16.27 25.18
CA ILE A 535 3.78 15.20 24.23
C ILE A 535 3.99 13.91 25.01
N LEU A 536 3.26 12.87 24.63
CA LEU A 536 3.43 11.51 25.12
C LEU A 536 3.97 10.62 23.98
N PRO A 537 5.20 10.11 24.08
CA PRO A 537 5.85 9.37 23.00
C PRO A 537 5.21 8.00 22.80
N GLY A 538 4.57 7.82 21.64
CA GLY A 538 3.91 6.62 21.19
C GLY A 538 4.76 5.72 20.30
N ALA A 539 4.21 4.54 19.97
CA ALA A 539 4.82 3.56 19.09
C ALA A 539 4.36 3.76 17.63
N SER A 540 5.28 3.63 16.68
CA SER A 540 4.94 3.55 15.25
C SER A 540 4.29 2.21 14.90
N TYR A 541 3.72 2.09 13.70
CA TYR A 541 3.10 0.84 13.24
C TYR A 541 4.08 -0.36 13.22
N ALA A 542 5.38 -0.12 13.06
CA ALA A 542 6.41 -1.14 13.09
C ALA A 542 6.77 -1.62 14.51
N GLU A 543 6.28 -0.93 15.53
CA GLU A 543 6.71 -1.06 16.93
C GLU A 543 5.62 -1.56 17.88
N LYS A 544 4.44 -1.89 17.36
CA LYS A 544 3.31 -2.40 18.12
C LYS A 544 2.57 -3.49 17.34
N SER A 545 1.85 -4.34 18.07
CA SER A 545 0.83 -5.19 17.45
C SER A 545 -0.46 -4.38 17.36
N GLY A 546 -0.91 -4.07 16.15
CA GLY A 546 -2.08 -3.21 15.91
C GLY A 546 -3.07 -3.84 14.95
N THR A 547 -4.34 -3.51 15.11
CA THR A 547 -5.41 -3.84 14.17
C THR A 547 -5.76 -2.61 13.34
N TRP A 548 -5.73 -2.75 12.00
CA TRP A 548 -6.17 -1.74 11.05
C TRP A 548 -7.30 -2.28 10.20
N VAL A 549 -8.15 -1.37 9.70
CA VAL A 549 -9.22 -1.72 8.78
C VAL A 549 -9.00 -0.93 7.50
N ASN A 550 -8.81 -1.63 6.40
CA ASN A 550 -8.62 -0.98 5.11
C ASN A 550 -9.93 -0.42 4.53
N LEU A 551 -9.84 0.24 3.38
CA LEU A 551 -10.95 0.93 2.70
C LEU A 551 -12.14 0.03 2.32
N GLU A 552 -11.95 -1.28 2.14
CA GLU A 552 -13.03 -2.24 1.84
C GLU A 552 -13.64 -2.88 3.10
N GLY A 553 -13.20 -2.46 4.28
CA GLY A 553 -13.69 -2.99 5.55
C GLY A 553 -12.99 -4.29 5.97
N ARG A 554 -11.83 -4.63 5.40
CA ARG A 554 -11.04 -5.80 5.81
C ARG A 554 -10.26 -5.49 7.06
N VAL A 555 -10.52 -6.27 8.12
CA VAL A 555 -9.82 -6.18 9.39
C VAL A 555 -8.52 -6.97 9.30
N GLN A 556 -7.39 -6.28 9.45
CA GLN A 556 -6.04 -6.86 9.36
C GLN A 556 -5.26 -6.57 10.63
N ARG A 557 -4.30 -7.43 10.96
CA ARG A 557 -3.48 -7.29 12.16
C ARG A 557 -2.01 -7.39 11.81
N GLY A 558 -1.24 -6.43 12.30
CA GLY A 558 0.22 -6.41 12.17
C GLY A 558 0.93 -6.91 13.43
N GLU A 559 2.11 -7.48 13.25
CA GLU A 559 3.01 -7.85 14.33
C GLU A 559 4.11 -6.80 14.53
N ARG A 560 4.61 -6.73 15.78
CA ARG A 560 5.70 -5.81 16.13
C ARG A 560 7.04 -6.30 15.57
N ALA A 561 7.65 -5.51 14.69
CA ALA A 561 8.97 -5.80 14.12
C ALA A 561 10.12 -5.41 15.06
N VAL A 562 10.09 -4.17 15.58
CA VAL A 562 11.12 -3.58 16.45
C VAL A 562 10.50 -2.96 17.70
N PHE A 563 11.32 -2.48 18.64
CA PHE A 563 10.81 -1.85 19.87
C PHE A 563 10.81 -0.32 19.76
N PRO A 564 9.83 0.38 20.38
CA PRO A 564 9.82 1.83 20.46
C PRO A 564 11.15 2.40 21.02
N PRO A 565 11.61 3.57 20.57
CA PRO A 565 12.85 4.19 21.03
C PRO A 565 12.68 4.81 22.42
N GLY A 566 13.77 4.83 23.20
CA GLY A 566 13.80 5.47 24.51
C GLY A 566 12.68 5.00 25.44
N ASP A 567 11.94 5.97 25.97
CA ASP A 567 10.80 5.81 26.86
C ASP A 567 9.44 5.80 26.16
N ALA A 568 9.41 5.70 24.82
CA ALA A 568 8.17 5.51 24.09
C ALA A 568 7.45 4.22 24.51
N ARG A 569 6.12 4.23 24.45
CA ARG A 569 5.25 3.10 24.84
C ARG A 569 4.19 2.86 23.77
N GLU A 570 3.56 1.69 23.78
CA GLU A 570 2.40 1.44 22.91
C GLU A 570 1.24 2.36 23.33
N ASP A 571 0.58 2.99 22.36
CA ASP A 571 -0.30 4.13 22.63
C ASP A 571 -1.49 3.79 23.55
N TRP A 572 -2.07 2.59 23.41
CA TRP A 572 -3.13 2.12 24.29
C TRP A 572 -2.66 1.97 25.75
N THR A 573 -1.40 1.60 25.99
CA THR A 573 -0.82 1.49 27.34
C THR A 573 -0.64 2.86 27.98
N ILE A 574 -0.34 3.89 27.18
CA ILE A 574 -0.26 5.29 27.62
C ILE A 574 -1.63 5.73 28.13
N LEU A 575 -2.68 5.48 27.35
CA LEU A 575 -4.06 5.80 27.70
C LEU A 575 -4.52 5.03 28.94
N ARG A 576 -4.18 3.74 29.03
CA ARG A 576 -4.48 2.90 30.19
C ARG A 576 -3.79 3.41 31.45
N ALA A 577 -2.52 3.83 31.39
CA ALA A 577 -1.80 4.39 32.53
C ALA A 577 -2.38 5.76 32.94
N LEU A 578 -2.60 6.65 31.97
CA LEU A 578 -3.19 7.98 32.20
C LEU A 578 -4.58 7.85 32.84
N SER A 579 -5.40 6.90 32.40
CA SER A 579 -6.73 6.66 32.96
C SER A 579 -6.73 6.42 34.47
N ALA A 580 -5.72 5.72 34.99
CA ALA A 580 -5.57 5.49 36.42
C ALA A 580 -5.22 6.79 37.18
N VAL A 581 -4.34 7.62 36.62
CA VAL A 581 -3.95 8.92 37.19
C VAL A 581 -5.15 9.88 37.27
N LEU A 582 -6.03 9.83 36.26
CA LEU A 582 -7.28 10.59 36.18
C LEU A 582 -8.40 10.01 37.06
N GLY A 583 -8.20 8.87 37.73
CA GLY A 583 -9.23 8.22 38.55
C GLY A 583 -10.36 7.56 37.73
N LYS A 584 -10.07 7.23 36.47
CA LYS A 584 -11.00 6.70 35.46
C LYS A 584 -10.43 5.43 34.81
N THR A 585 -9.84 4.56 35.63
CA THR A 585 -9.10 3.36 35.21
C THR A 585 -9.88 2.54 34.19
N LEU A 586 -9.29 2.33 33.01
CA LEU A 586 -9.86 1.49 31.95
C LEU A 586 -9.83 -0.01 32.37
N PRO A 587 -10.83 -0.81 31.94
CA PRO A 587 -11.06 -2.16 32.46
C PRO A 587 -10.25 -3.26 31.75
N PHE A 588 -9.05 -2.94 31.26
CA PHE A 588 -8.17 -3.89 30.57
C PHE A 588 -6.70 -3.60 30.91
N ASP A 589 -5.92 -4.65 31.14
CA ASP A 589 -4.49 -4.59 31.46
C ASP A 589 -3.61 -5.27 30.40
N THR A 590 -4.23 -6.03 29.50
CA THR A 590 -3.56 -6.69 28.38
C THR A 590 -4.18 -6.33 27.03
N ILE A 591 -3.42 -6.51 25.95
CA ILE A 591 -3.91 -6.28 24.59
C ILE A 591 -5.05 -7.23 24.22
N ASP A 592 -5.07 -8.45 24.77
CA ASP A 592 -6.12 -9.44 24.50
C ASP A 592 -7.43 -9.08 25.20
N GLU A 593 -7.38 -8.58 26.44
CA GLU A 593 -8.54 -8.01 27.14
C GLU A 593 -9.08 -6.78 26.40
N LEU A 594 -8.19 -5.89 25.95
CA LEU A 594 -8.56 -4.72 25.15
C LEU A 594 -9.26 -5.13 23.85
N ARG A 595 -8.72 -6.11 23.13
CA ARG A 595 -9.33 -6.64 21.90
C ARG A 595 -10.65 -7.34 22.16
N ALA A 596 -10.78 -8.06 23.27
CA ALA A 596 -12.03 -8.69 23.67
C ALA A 596 -13.12 -7.64 23.99
N ALA A 597 -12.77 -6.58 24.71
CA ALA A 597 -13.67 -5.45 24.99
C ALA A 597 -14.08 -4.74 23.69
N MET A 598 -13.11 -4.43 22.82
CA MET A 598 -13.35 -3.83 21.50
C MET A 598 -14.26 -4.70 20.63
N GLY A 599 -14.03 -6.02 20.59
CA GLY A 599 -14.84 -6.97 19.85
C GLY A 599 -16.25 -7.15 20.44
N GLY A 600 -16.41 -6.99 21.76
CA GLY A 600 -17.72 -6.98 22.42
C GLY A 600 -18.57 -5.77 22.01
N ASP A 601 -17.97 -4.59 22.01
CA ASP A 601 -18.66 -3.34 21.66
C ASP A 601 -18.81 -3.13 20.15
N THR A 602 -17.88 -3.68 19.36
CA THR A 602 -17.85 -3.56 17.90
C THR A 602 -17.56 -4.94 17.28
N PRO A 603 -18.59 -5.80 17.12
CA PRO A 603 -18.44 -7.19 16.68
C PRO A 603 -17.66 -7.39 15.38
N ASN A 604 -17.75 -6.42 14.46
CA ASN A 604 -16.99 -6.47 13.20
C ASN A 604 -15.47 -6.46 13.41
N LEU A 605 -14.97 -5.91 14.52
CA LEU A 605 -13.54 -5.89 14.86
C LEU A 605 -13.07 -7.12 15.64
N ALA A 606 -13.99 -8.00 16.05
CA ALA A 606 -13.64 -9.20 16.82
C ALA A 606 -12.88 -10.26 16.00
N THR A 607 -13.03 -10.24 14.67
CA THR A 607 -12.46 -11.24 13.77
C THR A 607 -11.71 -10.57 12.62
N LEU A 608 -10.62 -11.18 12.16
CA LEU A 608 -9.88 -10.72 10.98
C LEU A 608 -10.66 -11.00 9.68
N GLY A 609 -10.22 -10.41 8.57
CA GLY A 609 -10.79 -10.64 7.24
C GLY A 609 -11.84 -9.62 6.82
N LEU A 610 -12.41 -9.81 5.62
CA LEU A 610 -13.39 -8.91 5.03
C LEU A 610 -14.69 -8.90 5.84
N LYS A 611 -15.28 -7.72 6.00
CA LYS A 611 -16.59 -7.53 6.67
C LYS A 611 -17.63 -7.12 5.64
N THR A 612 -18.86 -7.54 5.88
CA THR A 612 -20.01 -7.17 5.06
C THR A 612 -20.91 -6.23 5.85
N PHE A 613 -21.44 -5.23 5.16
CA PHE A 613 -22.31 -4.22 5.76
C PHE A 613 -23.64 -4.20 5.03
N ALA A 614 -24.73 -4.13 5.78
CA ALA A 614 -26.06 -4.04 5.18
C ALA A 614 -26.22 -2.70 4.45
N TRP A 615 -26.63 -2.77 3.18
CA TRP A 615 -26.92 -1.60 2.38
C TRP A 615 -28.23 -0.95 2.84
N ASN A 616 -28.11 0.11 3.63
CA ASN A 616 -29.21 0.93 4.10
C ASN A 616 -28.74 2.39 4.25
N PRO A 617 -28.41 3.06 3.12
CA PRO A 617 -27.82 4.38 3.15
C PRO A 617 -28.79 5.43 3.73
N PRO A 618 -28.28 6.48 4.39
CA PRO A 618 -29.10 7.56 4.89
C PRO A 618 -29.73 8.36 3.74
N ALA A 619 -30.91 8.94 3.99
CA ALA A 619 -31.50 9.92 3.09
C ALA A 619 -30.80 11.28 3.30
N LEU A 620 -29.99 11.68 2.31
CA LEU A 620 -29.25 12.95 2.30
C LEU A 620 -29.72 13.85 1.16
N GLY A 621 -29.26 15.10 1.14
CA GLY A 621 -29.53 16.00 0.03
C GLY A 621 -28.93 15.47 -1.28
N GLU A 622 -29.75 15.41 -2.33
CA GLU A 622 -29.39 14.82 -3.64
C GLU A 622 -28.65 15.80 -4.56
N THR A 623 -28.46 17.06 -4.13
CA THR A 623 -27.79 18.08 -4.93
C THR A 623 -26.33 18.22 -4.52
N GLY A 624 -25.43 17.91 -5.45
CA GLY A 624 -24.00 18.18 -5.29
C GLY A 624 -23.73 19.67 -5.43
N SER A 625 -22.81 20.22 -4.65
CA SER A 625 -22.46 21.64 -4.73
C SER A 625 -20.97 21.85 -4.54
N GLY A 626 -20.42 22.78 -5.32
CA GLY A 626 -19.03 23.19 -5.26
C GLY A 626 -18.20 22.66 -6.43
N GLU A 627 -17.26 23.49 -6.87
CA GLU A 627 -16.28 23.12 -7.87
C GLU A 627 -15.03 22.54 -7.20
N LEU A 628 -14.62 21.36 -7.66
CA LEU A 628 -13.41 20.71 -7.19
C LEU A 628 -12.19 21.43 -7.77
N SER A 629 -11.40 22.08 -6.91
CA SER A 629 -10.18 22.80 -7.31
C SER A 629 -8.90 21.96 -7.24
N GLY A 630 -8.96 20.79 -6.59
CA GLY A 630 -7.81 19.89 -6.42
C GLY A 630 -8.17 18.64 -5.62
N TYR A 631 -7.17 17.80 -5.41
CA TYR A 631 -7.28 16.56 -4.64
C TYR A 631 -6.64 16.71 -3.25
N PRO A 632 -7.02 15.89 -2.25
CA PRO A 632 -6.53 16.11 -0.88
C PRO A 632 -5.04 15.74 -0.71
N ILE A 633 -4.50 14.84 -1.53
CA ILE A 633 -3.06 14.56 -1.59
C ILE A 633 -2.41 15.48 -2.62
N LYS A 634 -1.58 16.41 -2.14
CA LYS A 634 -0.80 17.35 -2.98
C LYS A 634 0.58 16.83 -3.36
N ASP A 635 1.15 16.00 -2.50
CA ASP A 635 2.44 15.37 -2.69
C ASP A 635 2.33 13.92 -2.22
N PHE A 636 2.46 12.99 -3.17
CA PHE A 636 2.37 11.57 -2.89
C PHE A 636 3.43 11.12 -1.89
N TYR A 637 4.65 11.67 -1.91
CA TYR A 637 5.75 11.21 -1.08
C TYR A 637 5.74 11.83 0.33
N LEU A 638 5.02 12.92 0.59
CA LEU A 638 5.07 13.65 1.88
C LEU A 638 3.73 13.69 2.64
N THR A 639 2.95 12.61 2.57
CA THR A 639 1.57 12.57 3.10
C THR A 639 1.42 12.48 4.62
N ASN A 640 2.39 11.94 5.35
CA ASN A 640 2.29 11.72 6.80
C ASN A 640 3.64 11.95 7.49
N ALA A 641 3.65 11.97 8.83
CA ALA A 641 4.84 12.32 9.60
C ALA A 641 6.03 11.36 9.38
N ILE A 642 5.80 10.07 9.13
CA ILE A 642 6.88 9.12 8.82
C ILE A 642 7.52 9.49 7.48
N CYS A 643 6.69 9.74 6.48
CA CYS A 643 7.13 10.11 5.14
C CYS A 643 7.86 11.46 5.16
N ARG A 644 7.38 12.45 5.92
CA ARG A 644 8.03 13.75 6.05
C ARG A 644 9.37 13.68 6.78
N ALA A 645 9.55 12.71 7.68
CA ALA A 645 10.82 12.46 8.35
C ALA A 645 11.82 11.64 7.50
N SER A 646 11.37 11.03 6.40
CA SER A 646 12.18 10.19 5.50
C SER A 646 12.98 11.04 4.51
N PRO A 647 14.33 10.99 4.54
CA PRO A 647 15.17 11.60 3.51
C PRO A 647 14.91 11.04 2.13
N THR A 648 14.61 9.73 2.02
CA THR A 648 14.28 9.11 0.74
C THR A 648 13.02 9.73 0.13
N MET A 649 11.96 9.88 0.93
CA MET A 649 10.71 10.50 0.47
C MET A 649 10.87 11.99 0.15
N GLN A 650 11.69 12.71 0.93
CA GLN A 650 12.04 14.10 0.61
C GLN A 650 12.74 14.20 -0.74
N ARG A 651 13.71 13.31 -1.04
CA ARG A 651 14.36 13.27 -2.36
C ARG A 651 13.38 12.89 -3.46
N CYS A 652 12.48 11.93 -3.22
CA CYS A 652 11.45 11.55 -4.20
C CYS A 652 10.50 12.72 -4.51
N SER A 653 10.05 13.46 -3.49
CA SER A 653 9.25 14.67 -3.67
C SER A 653 9.99 15.72 -4.49
N ALA A 654 11.22 16.06 -4.08
CA ALA A 654 12.05 17.05 -4.75
C ALA A 654 12.27 16.71 -6.24
N GLU A 655 12.69 15.48 -6.53
CA GLU A 655 13.10 15.08 -7.88
C GLU A 655 11.92 14.65 -8.77
N LEU A 656 11.01 13.82 -8.25
CA LEU A 656 9.95 13.20 -9.07
C LEU A 656 8.71 14.08 -9.19
N ILE A 657 8.41 14.91 -8.17
CA ILE A 657 7.23 15.80 -8.16
C ILE A 657 7.61 17.23 -8.50
N HIS A 658 8.68 17.75 -7.90
CA HIS A 658 9.09 19.16 -8.06
C HIS A 658 10.17 19.40 -9.11
N GLY A 659 10.75 18.34 -9.69
CA GLY A 659 11.70 18.43 -10.80
C GLY A 659 13.04 19.04 -10.42
N GLU A 660 13.46 18.91 -9.16
CA GLU A 660 14.81 19.30 -8.75
C GLU A 660 15.85 18.34 -9.33
N ASP A 661 16.84 18.90 -10.02
CA ASP A 661 17.95 18.13 -10.60
C ASP A 661 18.96 17.75 -9.52
N TYR A 662 19.21 16.45 -9.38
CA TYR A 662 20.29 15.93 -8.55
C TYR A 662 21.45 15.52 -9.44
N ALA A 663 22.58 16.23 -9.36
CA ALA A 663 23.82 15.77 -9.95
C ALA A 663 24.28 14.52 -9.20
N GLU A 664 24.23 13.36 -9.86
CA GLU A 664 24.83 12.15 -9.30
C GLU A 664 26.36 12.32 -9.36
N ALA A 665 27.03 12.11 -8.22
CA ALA A 665 28.47 11.95 -8.25
C ALA A 665 28.75 10.70 -9.10
N ALA A 666 29.57 10.84 -10.14
CA ALA A 666 30.07 9.69 -10.88
C ALA A 666 30.89 8.83 -9.89
N GLU A 667 30.31 7.76 -9.37
CA GLU A 667 31.02 6.71 -8.64
C GLU A 667 31.52 5.62 -9.60
#